data_AF-A0A9W6BDG1-F1
#
_entry.id   AF-A0A9W6BDG1-F1
#
_cell.length_a   1.000
_cell.length_b   1.000
_cell.length_c   1.000
_cell.angle_alpha   90.00
_cell.angle_beta   90.00
_cell.angle_gamma   90.00
#
_symmetry.space_group_name_H-M   'P 1'
#
loop_
_entity.id
_entity.type
_entity.pdbx_description
1 polymer ?
#
loop_
_entity_poly.entity_id
_entity_poly.type
_entity_poly.pdbx_seq_one_letter_code
_entity_poly.pdbx_strand_id
1 'polypeptide(L)'
;MGTGTTCGPSAELAPMSGAIIGEPGRKLRVCVLHPSAEGTTGPFTEEIDGICKPDMYDPDGRYEWTNVFLKKATSTADLVRLVNSGQHDVFLNLCDGAWDEDRAGRDVVEALERLNAPYTGADAAFYEPSKIDMKKAAFFYGIQVPAWVHVQGGPGLEEVGVAEVLAPPQRGGLRFPLIVKHPSGYGSVGMTKQSKVTNEQDLRQQVSFFCREYGGALVEEFIEGREFTVLVVEEPLQGTQGAAGDCGCGEREPSLSDMVPVAYTPVECVFGPGEDFKHFDLKFINDDQIGWFPCREPELAERLKAAARDTYLATRGVSYGRCDFRVDATSGDIYFLEINPNCGVLLPPEDHGSADYILTLDPHHNHRHFLAAILASAVHRHRCKQPAVAPAFITTTTTTTTTPPPPPPPPATPQPPLPENTTTTTTSTTTTTADGAAGAPAHGLDGVGAVAAAAAPAISRSGGGSGRRLAMVALRPISAGRLVQANEHSQMTLASRSWVERMWAAGSRERRMFDEAAFPLNEQVLVMPPTDLTRWTPLTHSCDPNTQLRGLDLVARRDIGKGEVITVDFATLYGPKLSAPFDCACGAATCRGRVTADDYTLPYIDEQYGEQHLSAFVAEARRRFHQGALAAEKHRLRVVGVAGGGVSR
;
A
#
# COMPACT_ATOMS: atom_id res chain seq x y z
N MET A 1 21.94 -13.59 -64.52
CA MET A 1 22.35 -12.18 -64.75
C MET A 1 21.20 -11.30 -64.29
N GLY A 2 21.42 -10.47 -63.25
CA GLY A 2 20.66 -9.26 -62.88
C GLY A 2 19.20 -9.44 -62.45
N THR A 3 18.68 -8.86 -61.38
CA THR A 3 19.20 -7.98 -60.32
C THR A 3 18.16 -8.06 -59.19
N GLY A 4 18.56 -8.56 -58.03
CA GLY A 4 17.76 -8.47 -56.81
C GLY A 4 17.83 -7.03 -56.30
N THR A 5 16.67 -6.40 -56.13
CA THR A 5 16.57 -5.11 -55.46
C THR A 5 16.70 -5.36 -53.96
N THR A 6 17.91 -5.15 -53.45
CA THR A 6 18.20 -5.02 -52.03
C THR A 6 17.46 -3.79 -51.49
N CYS A 7 16.49 -3.99 -50.60
CA CYS A 7 16.04 -2.93 -49.71
C CYS A 7 17.20 -2.61 -48.76
N GLY A 8 17.87 -1.49 -48.98
CA GLY A 8 18.83 -0.92 -48.05
C GLY A 8 18.16 -0.36 -46.79
N PRO A 9 18.95 -0.07 -45.75
CA PRO A 9 18.47 0.43 -44.47
C PRO A 9 18.06 1.91 -44.58
N SER A 10 17.27 2.36 -43.61
CA SER A 10 16.83 3.75 -43.37
C SER A 10 15.45 4.13 -43.93
N ALA A 11 14.41 3.75 -43.18
CA ALA A 11 13.45 4.74 -42.73
C ALA A 11 13.79 5.02 -41.26
N GLU A 12 14.30 6.22 -40.96
CA GLU A 12 14.49 6.69 -39.59
C GLU A 12 13.15 6.54 -38.85
N LEU A 13 13.08 5.54 -37.96
CA LEU A 13 11.95 5.35 -37.05
C LEU A 13 11.95 6.57 -36.12
N ALA A 14 11.01 7.47 -36.34
CA ALA A 14 10.69 8.56 -35.44
C ALA A 14 10.67 8.04 -33.97
N PRO A 15 11.15 8.82 -32.98
CA PRO A 15 11.25 8.34 -31.61
C PRO A 15 9.91 7.76 -31.12
N MET A 16 9.87 6.44 -30.90
CA MET A 16 8.72 5.73 -30.29
C MET A 16 8.40 6.25 -28.88
N SER A 17 9.33 6.99 -28.26
CA SER A 17 9.16 7.66 -26.96
C SER A 17 8.12 8.79 -27.00
N GLY A 18 7.95 9.49 -28.12
CA GLY A 18 6.92 10.54 -28.26
C GLY A 18 5.49 10.01 -28.25
N ALA A 19 5.30 8.74 -28.64
CA ALA A 19 4.00 8.09 -28.54
C ALA A 19 3.52 7.98 -27.08
N ILE A 20 4.43 7.85 -26.11
CA ILE A 20 4.12 7.77 -24.68
C ILE A 20 3.30 8.97 -24.23
N ILE A 21 3.65 10.16 -24.72
CA ILE A 21 3.03 11.44 -24.39
C ILE A 21 2.03 11.95 -25.46
N GLY A 22 1.76 11.16 -26.50
CA GLY A 22 0.77 11.50 -27.52
C GLY A 22 1.27 12.49 -28.58
N GLU A 23 2.59 12.67 -28.68
CA GLU A 23 3.26 13.51 -29.68
C GLU A 23 4.26 12.66 -30.49
N PRO A 24 3.78 11.83 -31.44
CA PRO A 24 4.65 10.95 -32.21
C PRO A 24 5.80 11.72 -32.88
N GLY A 25 7.03 11.25 -32.69
CA GLY A 25 8.23 11.85 -33.28
C GLY A 25 8.94 12.90 -32.42
N ARG A 26 8.36 13.35 -31.30
CA ARG A 26 9.10 14.12 -30.28
C ARG A 26 9.81 13.17 -29.32
N LYS A 27 11.04 13.51 -28.89
CA LYS A 27 11.68 12.79 -27.80
C LYS A 27 11.01 13.14 -26.47
N LEU A 28 10.82 12.14 -25.63
CA LEU A 28 10.36 12.34 -24.25
C LEU A 28 11.51 12.93 -23.43
N ARG A 29 11.24 14.05 -22.74
CA ARG A 29 12.21 14.78 -21.91
C ARG A 29 12.19 14.20 -20.50
N VAL A 30 13.23 13.45 -20.14
CA VAL A 30 13.35 12.71 -18.89
C VAL A 30 14.30 13.44 -17.95
N CYS A 31 13.80 13.78 -16.77
CA CYS A 31 14.61 14.29 -15.67
C CYS A 31 15.00 13.13 -14.75
N VAL A 32 16.27 12.78 -14.71
CA VAL A 32 16.80 11.75 -13.81
C VAL A 32 17.14 12.39 -12.48
N LEU A 33 16.51 11.89 -11.42
CA LEU A 33 16.72 12.36 -10.06
C LEU A 33 17.62 11.35 -9.34
N HIS A 34 18.84 11.79 -9.06
CA HIS A 34 19.82 11.03 -8.29
C HIS A 34 19.86 11.54 -6.84
N PRO A 35 20.07 10.66 -5.86
CA PRO A 35 20.41 11.09 -4.52
C PRO A 35 21.85 11.61 -4.50
N SER A 36 22.07 12.81 -3.95
CA SER A 36 23.42 13.35 -3.76
C SER A 36 24.06 12.75 -2.50
N ALA A 37 25.32 12.32 -2.58
CA ALA A 37 26.12 11.96 -1.40
C ALA A 37 26.73 13.18 -0.69
N GLU A 38 26.53 14.40 -1.21
CA GLU A 38 27.09 15.59 -0.59
C GLU A 38 26.40 15.88 0.75
N GLY A 39 27.16 15.77 1.83
CA GLY A 39 26.68 16.03 3.19
C GLY A 39 26.01 14.83 3.87
N THR A 40 26.07 13.64 3.27
CA THR A 40 25.60 12.40 3.89
C THR A 40 26.67 11.78 4.79
N THR A 41 26.25 11.19 5.90
CA THR A 41 27.09 10.53 6.91
C THR A 41 26.83 9.02 6.98
N GLY A 42 25.82 8.53 6.26
CA GLY A 42 25.48 7.11 6.17
C GLY A 42 26.51 6.26 5.39
N PRO A 43 26.34 4.92 5.42
CA PRO A 43 27.29 3.98 4.82
C PRO A 43 27.22 3.92 3.28
N PHE A 44 26.18 4.48 2.66
CA PHE A 44 25.95 4.44 1.21
C PHE A 44 26.57 5.66 0.52
N THR A 45 27.88 5.61 0.30
CA THR A 45 28.61 6.60 -0.51
C THR A 45 28.47 6.31 -2.01
N GLU A 46 28.79 7.29 -2.87
CA GLU A 46 28.84 7.08 -4.34
C GLU A 46 29.77 5.93 -4.73
N GLU A 47 30.84 5.69 -3.98
CA GLU A 47 31.78 4.59 -4.21
C GLU A 47 31.21 3.21 -3.85
N ILE A 48 30.24 3.15 -2.93
CA ILE A 48 29.68 1.89 -2.42
C ILE A 48 28.40 1.49 -3.17
N ASP A 49 27.60 2.48 -3.58
CA ASP A 49 26.27 2.24 -4.15
C ASP A 49 26.22 2.45 -5.68
N GLY A 50 27.29 3.05 -6.24
CA GLY A 50 27.40 3.37 -7.66
C GLY A 50 26.49 4.54 -8.07
N ILE A 51 26.67 5.01 -9.32
CA ILE A 51 25.79 6.01 -9.93
C ILE A 51 25.05 5.34 -11.08
N CYS A 52 23.73 5.35 -11.00
CA CYS A 52 22.87 4.85 -12.08
C CYS A 52 23.08 5.67 -13.36
N LYS A 53 23.14 5.01 -14.51
CA LYS A 53 23.42 5.63 -15.82
C LYS A 53 22.40 5.16 -16.86
N PRO A 54 21.13 5.59 -16.72
CA PRO A 54 20.04 5.12 -17.58
C PRO A 54 20.25 5.45 -19.07
N ASP A 55 20.98 6.51 -19.38
CA ASP A 55 21.32 6.95 -20.73
C ASP A 55 22.18 5.94 -21.50
N MET A 56 23.01 5.12 -20.83
CA MET A 56 23.78 4.05 -21.49
C MET A 56 22.87 2.97 -22.09
N TYR A 57 21.69 2.78 -21.52
CA TYR A 57 20.70 1.81 -21.96
C TYR A 57 19.74 2.37 -23.03
N ASP A 58 19.99 3.60 -23.50
CA ASP A 58 19.32 4.25 -24.63
C ASP A 58 20.30 4.57 -25.78
N PRO A 59 20.95 3.56 -26.40
CA PRO A 59 21.93 3.79 -27.47
C PRO A 59 21.33 4.41 -28.74
N ASP A 60 20.01 4.29 -28.91
CA ASP A 60 19.28 4.89 -30.04
C ASP A 60 18.90 6.35 -29.79
N GLY A 61 19.17 6.89 -28.59
CA GLY A 61 18.86 8.27 -28.20
C GLY A 61 17.36 8.58 -28.29
N ARG A 62 16.51 7.68 -27.79
CA ARG A 62 15.04 7.85 -27.78
C ARG A 62 14.58 8.94 -26.81
N TYR A 63 15.37 9.23 -25.78
CA TYR A 63 15.02 10.18 -24.73
C TYR A 63 15.94 11.40 -24.75
N GLU A 64 15.46 12.51 -24.20
CA GLU A 64 16.27 13.67 -23.87
C GLU A 64 16.52 13.67 -22.36
N TRP A 65 17.79 13.62 -21.96
CA TRP A 65 18.19 13.36 -20.57
C TRP A 65 18.64 14.63 -19.86
N THR A 66 18.12 14.87 -18.66
CA THR A 66 18.62 15.88 -17.73
C THR A 66 18.91 15.19 -16.40
N ASN A 67 20.16 15.20 -15.94
CA ASN A 67 20.56 14.60 -14.66
C ASN A 67 20.58 15.66 -13.57
N VAL A 68 19.93 15.39 -12.43
CA VAL A 68 19.90 16.26 -11.25
C VAL A 68 20.24 15.45 -10.01
N PHE A 69 21.16 15.96 -9.21
CA PHE A 69 21.52 15.36 -7.92
C PHE A 69 20.84 16.16 -6.80
N LEU A 70 20.00 15.48 -6.01
CA LEU A 70 19.20 16.07 -4.95
C LEU A 70 19.79 15.80 -3.57
N LYS A 71 19.95 16.85 -2.77
CA LYS A 71 20.23 16.73 -1.33
C LYS A 71 18.91 16.59 -0.60
N LYS A 72 18.83 15.75 0.44
CA LYS A 72 17.61 15.61 1.25
C LYS A 72 17.12 16.95 1.82
N ALA A 73 18.06 17.82 2.20
CA ALA A 73 17.75 19.13 2.77
C ALA A 73 17.07 20.11 1.78
N THR A 74 17.28 19.97 0.46
CA THR A 74 16.76 20.92 -0.55
C THR A 74 15.85 20.28 -1.58
N SER A 75 15.71 18.95 -1.58
CA SER A 75 14.98 18.14 -2.55
C SER A 75 13.60 18.71 -2.90
N THR A 76 12.79 19.05 -1.90
CA THR A 76 11.44 19.59 -2.11
C THR A 76 11.46 20.93 -2.85
N ALA A 77 12.33 21.86 -2.44
CA ALA A 77 12.44 23.18 -3.09
C ALA A 77 12.99 23.06 -4.51
N ASP A 78 13.92 22.15 -4.74
CA ASP A 78 14.49 21.87 -6.05
C ASP A 78 13.43 21.26 -6.99
N LEU A 79 12.65 20.29 -6.51
CA LEU A 79 11.54 19.68 -7.25
C LEU A 79 10.45 20.67 -7.62
N VAL A 80 10.09 21.59 -6.72
CA VAL A 80 9.14 22.68 -7.04
C VAL A 80 9.64 23.50 -8.22
N ARG A 81 10.93 23.85 -8.27
CA ARG A 81 11.50 24.60 -9.41
C ARG A 81 11.52 23.76 -10.69
N LEU A 82 11.91 22.49 -10.60
CA LEU A 82 12.01 21.59 -11.75
C LEU A 82 10.63 21.33 -12.37
N VAL A 83 9.63 20.96 -11.57
CA VAL A 83 8.26 20.71 -12.05
C VAL A 83 7.65 21.97 -12.66
N ASN A 84 7.77 23.13 -11.99
CA ASN A 84 7.19 24.38 -12.48
C ASN A 84 7.92 24.96 -13.71
N SER A 85 9.11 24.46 -14.05
CA SER A 85 9.82 24.89 -15.26
C SER A 85 9.10 24.47 -16.55
N GLY A 86 8.30 23.40 -16.51
CA GLY A 86 7.65 22.80 -17.69
C GLY A 86 8.63 22.21 -18.71
N GLN A 87 9.91 22.06 -18.36
CA GLN A 87 10.95 21.59 -19.26
C GLN A 87 11.02 20.06 -19.37
N HIS A 88 10.31 19.32 -18.51
CA HIS A 88 10.44 17.87 -18.39
C HIS A 88 9.05 17.22 -18.46
N ASP A 89 8.96 16.09 -19.14
CA ASP A 89 7.71 15.36 -19.33
C ASP A 89 7.50 14.26 -18.28
N VAL A 90 8.59 13.74 -17.70
CA VAL A 90 8.58 12.67 -16.69
C VAL A 90 9.86 12.71 -15.86
N PHE A 91 9.74 12.31 -14.59
CA PHE A 91 10.85 12.18 -13.65
C PHE A 91 11.22 10.71 -13.47
N LEU A 92 12.44 10.33 -13.86
CA LEU A 92 13.03 9.04 -13.50
C LEU A 92 13.60 9.16 -12.09
N ASN A 93 12.84 8.73 -11.09
CA ASN A 93 13.27 8.78 -9.70
C ASN A 93 14.18 7.59 -9.38
N LEU A 94 15.44 7.89 -9.02
CA LEU A 94 16.44 6.92 -8.53
C LEU A 94 16.89 7.26 -7.11
N CYS A 95 16.25 8.24 -6.45
CA CYS A 95 16.46 8.53 -5.04
C CYS A 95 15.84 7.42 -4.20
N ASP A 96 16.68 6.76 -3.42
CA ASP A 96 16.38 5.53 -2.67
C ASP A 96 16.54 5.69 -1.15
N GLY A 97 16.90 6.89 -0.68
CA GLY A 97 17.12 7.16 0.73
C GLY A 97 15.91 6.85 1.63
N ALA A 98 16.17 6.20 2.76
CA ALA A 98 15.13 5.91 3.75
C ALA A 98 14.71 7.19 4.50
N TRP A 99 13.62 7.09 5.27
CA TRP A 99 13.09 8.26 5.99
C TRP A 99 14.10 8.85 6.98
N ASP A 100 14.85 8.02 7.69
CA ASP A 100 15.81 8.37 8.73
C ASP A 100 17.24 8.62 8.23
N GLU A 101 17.51 8.43 6.95
CA GLU A 101 18.81 8.76 6.34
C GLU A 101 18.96 10.26 6.05
N ASP A 102 20.18 10.71 5.79
CA ASP A 102 20.49 12.05 5.29
C ASP A 102 20.51 12.14 3.76
N ARG A 103 20.20 11.02 3.08
CA ARG A 103 20.11 10.86 1.62
C ARG A 103 18.67 11.07 1.12
N ALA A 104 18.52 11.71 -0.03
CA ALA A 104 17.21 11.97 -0.61
C ALA A 104 16.52 10.66 -1.04
N GLY A 105 15.21 10.56 -0.81
CA GLY A 105 14.43 9.38 -1.18
C GLY A 105 12.94 9.56 -0.93
N ARG A 106 12.44 9.11 0.23
CA ARG A 106 11.01 9.21 0.57
C ARG A 106 10.43 10.64 0.44
N ASP A 107 11.21 11.64 0.82
CA ASP A 107 10.88 13.07 0.68
C ASP A 107 10.68 13.50 -0.78
N VAL A 108 11.47 12.93 -1.71
CA VAL A 108 11.34 13.16 -3.15
C VAL A 108 10.02 12.60 -3.67
N VAL A 109 9.67 11.38 -3.25
CA VAL A 109 8.40 10.73 -3.63
C VAL A 109 7.20 11.54 -3.13
N GLU A 110 7.18 11.92 -1.86
CA GLU A 110 6.10 12.74 -1.31
C GLU A 110 5.96 14.09 -2.00
N ALA A 111 7.08 14.73 -2.37
CA ALA A 111 7.07 15.98 -3.11
C ALA A 111 6.52 15.82 -4.54
N LEU A 112 6.97 14.78 -5.28
CA LEU A 112 6.48 14.47 -6.63
C LEU A 112 4.98 14.18 -6.64
N GLU A 113 4.47 13.45 -5.64
CA GLU A 113 3.04 13.19 -5.47
C GLU A 113 2.24 14.47 -5.22
N ARG A 114 2.69 15.32 -4.28
CA ARG A 114 2.03 16.60 -3.97
C ARG A 114 2.03 17.56 -5.15
N LEU A 115 3.08 17.54 -5.96
CA LEU A 115 3.21 18.33 -7.18
C LEU A 115 2.43 17.73 -8.35
N ASN A 116 1.80 16.56 -8.17
CA ASN A 116 1.12 15.81 -9.24
C ASN A 116 2.03 15.62 -10.46
N ALA A 117 3.30 15.31 -10.25
CA ALA A 117 4.25 15.08 -11.33
C ALA A 117 4.17 13.62 -11.85
N PRO A 118 4.42 13.37 -13.14
CA PRO A 118 4.66 12.01 -13.65
C PRO A 118 6.05 11.52 -13.23
N TYR A 119 6.12 10.43 -12.46
CA TYR A 119 7.40 9.86 -12.00
C TYR A 119 7.42 8.33 -11.97
N THR A 120 8.60 7.74 -12.11
CA THR A 120 8.88 6.30 -11.98
C THR A 120 9.19 5.91 -10.54
N GLY A 121 9.15 4.60 -10.24
CA GLY A 121 9.44 4.09 -8.90
C GLY A 121 8.21 4.06 -8.00
N ALA A 122 8.42 3.63 -6.76
CA ALA A 122 7.35 3.40 -5.80
C ALA A 122 6.64 4.70 -5.39
N ASP A 123 5.34 4.58 -5.07
CA ASP A 123 4.58 5.63 -4.41
C ASP A 123 4.84 5.63 -2.89
N ALA A 124 4.39 6.65 -2.16
CA ALA A 124 4.68 6.78 -0.73
C ALA A 124 4.16 5.61 0.12
N ALA A 125 3.11 4.90 -0.35
CA ALA A 125 2.55 3.75 0.33
C ALA A 125 3.37 2.46 0.08
N PHE A 126 3.97 2.33 -1.11
CA PHE A 126 4.77 1.18 -1.51
C PHE A 126 6.27 1.39 -1.30
N TYR A 127 6.76 2.60 -1.01
CA TYR A 127 8.19 2.94 -0.97
C TYR A 127 8.99 2.14 0.08
N GLU A 128 8.43 1.95 1.27
CA GLU A 128 9.14 1.34 2.40
C GLU A 128 8.17 0.53 3.30
N PRO A 129 7.56 -0.55 2.77
CA PRO A 129 6.73 -1.43 3.59
C PRO A 129 7.61 -2.13 4.63
N SER A 130 7.16 -2.24 5.89
CA SER A 130 7.93 -2.99 6.88
C SER A 130 7.90 -4.49 6.55
N LYS A 131 8.87 -5.27 7.03
CA LYS A 131 8.85 -6.73 6.82
C LYS A 131 7.64 -7.39 7.47
N ILE A 132 7.10 -6.80 8.54
CA ILE A 132 5.88 -7.25 9.18
C ILE A 132 4.68 -7.05 8.25
N ASP A 133 4.62 -5.91 7.55
CA ASP A 133 3.53 -5.59 6.63
C ASP A 133 3.58 -6.46 5.39
N MET A 134 4.78 -6.67 4.84
CA MET A 134 5.02 -7.63 3.77
C MET A 134 4.53 -9.04 4.15
N LYS A 135 4.79 -9.50 5.38
CA LYS A 135 4.35 -10.83 5.84
C LYS A 135 2.85 -10.93 6.04
N LYS A 136 2.22 -9.88 6.59
CA LYS A 136 0.76 -9.81 6.71
C LYS A 136 0.10 -9.81 5.33
N ALA A 137 0.65 -9.05 4.39
CA ALA A 137 0.22 -9.01 3.00
C ALA A 137 0.36 -10.38 2.33
N ALA A 138 1.54 -11.01 2.44
CA ALA A 138 1.81 -12.34 1.91
C ALA A 138 0.83 -13.39 2.45
N PHE A 139 0.58 -13.40 3.77
CA PHE A 139 -0.42 -14.27 4.38
C PHE A 139 -1.81 -14.07 3.78
N PHE A 140 -2.22 -12.81 3.61
CA PHE A 140 -3.51 -12.46 3.00
C PHE A 140 -3.59 -12.90 1.53
N TYR A 141 -2.45 -12.99 0.84
CA TYR A 141 -2.33 -13.46 -0.53
C TYR A 141 -2.11 -14.96 -0.67
N GLY A 142 -2.03 -15.71 0.45
CA GLY A 142 -1.74 -17.15 0.42
C GLY A 142 -0.30 -17.47 0.02
N ILE A 143 0.58 -16.47 0.07
CA ILE A 143 2.00 -16.59 -0.25
C ILE A 143 2.71 -17.06 1.01
N GLN A 144 3.48 -18.14 0.89
CA GLN A 144 4.21 -18.67 2.04
C GLN A 144 5.34 -17.72 2.42
N VAL A 145 5.50 -17.51 3.73
CA VAL A 145 6.64 -16.81 4.33
C VAL A 145 7.25 -17.70 5.41
N PRO A 146 8.54 -17.55 5.72
CA PRO A 146 9.12 -18.27 6.85
C PRO A 146 8.35 -17.97 8.13
N ALA A 147 8.18 -18.98 8.99
CA ALA A 147 7.57 -18.77 10.30
C ALA A 147 8.41 -17.75 11.09
N TRP A 148 7.75 -16.86 11.82
CA TRP A 148 8.40 -15.66 12.33
C TRP A 148 7.81 -15.19 13.66
N VAL A 149 8.62 -14.47 14.43
CA VAL A 149 8.25 -13.76 15.65
C VAL A 149 8.88 -12.36 15.60
N HIS A 150 8.11 -11.34 15.97
CA HIS A 150 8.61 -9.98 16.15
C HIS A 150 8.87 -9.73 17.63
N VAL A 151 10.13 -9.53 17.99
CA VAL A 151 10.57 -9.18 19.33
C VAL A 151 10.69 -7.66 19.44
N GLN A 152 9.91 -7.06 20.34
CA GLN A 152 10.01 -5.62 20.62
C GLN A 152 11.14 -5.35 21.62
N GLY A 153 11.93 -4.31 21.37
CA GLY A 153 12.91 -3.80 22.34
C GLY A 153 12.22 -3.12 23.52
N GLY A 154 12.84 -3.21 24.70
CA GLY A 154 12.39 -2.55 25.92
C GLY A 154 12.49 -3.42 27.18
N PRO A 155 12.37 -2.83 28.39
CA PRO A 155 12.58 -3.53 29.64
C PRO A 155 11.70 -4.78 29.78
N GLY A 156 12.32 -5.96 29.78
CA GLY A 156 11.64 -7.26 29.92
C GLY A 156 10.87 -7.74 28.67
N LEU A 157 10.77 -6.94 27.61
CA LEU A 157 10.08 -7.34 26.37
C LEU A 157 10.93 -8.30 25.53
N GLU A 158 12.25 -8.14 25.55
CA GLU A 158 13.20 -9.03 24.86
C GLU A 158 13.05 -10.48 25.34
N GLU A 159 13.03 -10.69 26.66
CA GLU A 159 12.90 -12.04 27.24
C GLU A 159 11.56 -12.69 26.89
N VAL A 160 10.47 -11.91 26.87
CA VAL A 160 9.14 -12.40 26.46
C VAL A 160 9.17 -12.83 25.00
N GLY A 161 9.73 -12.01 24.11
CA GLY A 161 9.84 -12.35 22.69
C GLY A 161 10.74 -13.56 22.43
N VAL A 162 11.87 -13.69 23.14
CA VAL A 162 12.73 -14.87 23.05
C VAL A 162 12.00 -16.12 23.56
N ALA A 163 11.23 -16.02 24.66
CA ALA A 163 10.43 -17.13 25.15
C ALA A 163 9.32 -17.55 24.15
N GLU A 164 8.74 -16.61 23.40
CA GLU A 164 7.82 -16.91 22.30
C GLU A 164 8.51 -17.63 21.14
N VAL A 165 9.72 -17.19 20.76
CA VAL A 165 10.55 -17.88 19.74
C VAL A 165 10.85 -19.32 20.16
N LEU A 166 11.24 -19.53 21.41
CA LEU A 166 11.66 -20.84 21.94
C LEU A 166 10.50 -21.75 22.36
N ALA A 167 9.25 -21.27 22.28
CA ALA A 167 8.09 -22.08 22.60
C ALA A 167 8.01 -23.32 21.68
N PRO A 168 7.34 -24.40 22.11
CA PRO A 168 7.10 -25.55 21.22
C PRO A 168 6.39 -25.10 19.92
N PRO A 169 6.71 -25.66 18.74
CA PRO A 169 6.07 -25.27 17.48
C PRO A 169 4.55 -25.38 17.47
N GLN A 170 3.99 -26.30 18.26
CA GLN A 170 2.53 -26.46 18.45
C GLN A 170 1.89 -25.25 19.14
N ARG A 171 2.68 -24.44 19.85
CA ARG A 171 2.28 -23.18 20.49
C ARG A 171 2.78 -21.94 19.74
N GLY A 172 3.35 -22.11 18.55
CA GLY A 172 3.76 -21.01 17.68
C GLY A 172 5.24 -20.65 17.71
N GLY A 173 6.08 -21.34 18.49
CA GLY A 173 7.52 -21.10 18.44
C GLY A 173 8.20 -21.68 17.20
N LEU A 174 9.47 -21.33 17.03
CA LEU A 174 10.24 -21.51 15.80
C LEU A 174 11.27 -22.64 15.93
N ARG A 175 11.68 -23.21 14.79
CA ARG A 175 12.72 -24.27 14.70
C ARG A 175 14.02 -23.69 14.16
N PHE A 176 15.12 -24.02 14.83
CA PHE A 176 16.47 -23.72 14.33
C PHE A 176 16.77 -24.48 13.02
N PRO A 177 17.62 -23.92 12.12
CA PRO A 177 18.29 -22.62 12.24
C PRO A 177 17.33 -21.42 12.11
N LEU A 178 17.65 -20.31 12.78
CA LEU A 178 16.88 -19.07 12.72
C LEU A 178 17.73 -17.94 12.12
N ILE A 179 17.08 -16.94 11.54
CA ILE A 179 17.71 -15.70 11.11
C ILE A 179 17.11 -14.51 11.85
N VAL A 180 17.97 -13.70 12.48
CA VAL A 180 17.61 -12.49 13.23
C VAL A 180 17.95 -11.27 12.39
N LYS A 181 16.97 -10.42 12.12
CA LYS A 181 17.13 -9.26 11.24
C LYS A 181 16.32 -8.03 11.68
N HIS A 182 16.64 -6.90 11.08
CA HIS A 182 15.94 -5.63 11.33
C HIS A 182 14.47 -5.69 10.84
N PRO A 183 13.46 -5.30 11.66
CA PRO A 183 12.04 -5.31 11.29
C PRO A 183 11.68 -4.47 10.06
N SER A 184 12.32 -3.31 9.89
CA SER A 184 12.13 -2.39 8.76
C SER A 184 13.40 -2.02 7.98
N GLY A 185 14.47 -2.84 8.03
CA GLY A 185 15.76 -2.46 7.43
C GLY A 185 15.87 -2.78 5.94
N TYR A 186 16.76 -2.10 5.23
CA TYR A 186 17.11 -2.30 3.83
C TYR A 186 18.61 -2.61 3.70
N GLY A 187 19.07 -2.97 2.50
CA GLY A 187 20.49 -3.11 2.20
C GLY A 187 21.25 -4.12 3.08
N SER A 188 20.60 -5.06 3.75
CA SER A 188 21.24 -5.94 4.75
C SER A 188 21.95 -5.16 5.88
N VAL A 189 21.54 -3.92 6.19
CA VAL A 189 22.11 -3.13 7.30
C VAL A 189 21.93 -3.89 8.62
N GLY A 190 23.02 -4.01 9.37
CA GLY A 190 23.09 -4.77 10.63
C GLY A 190 23.13 -6.29 10.47
N MET A 191 23.01 -6.82 9.25
CA MET A 191 23.11 -8.25 9.00
C MET A 191 24.57 -8.68 8.82
N THR A 192 24.98 -9.66 9.62
CA THR A 192 26.28 -10.33 9.52
C THR A 192 26.07 -11.84 9.48
N LYS A 193 27.14 -12.63 9.31
CA LYS A 193 27.05 -14.10 9.41
C LYS A 193 26.44 -14.57 10.73
N GLN A 194 26.68 -13.83 11.83
CA GLN A 194 26.13 -14.14 13.15
C GLN A 194 24.61 -13.98 13.23
N SER A 195 23.98 -13.28 12.29
CA SER A 195 22.52 -13.16 12.21
C SER A 195 21.82 -14.50 11.97
N LYS A 196 22.50 -15.49 11.39
CA LYS A 196 22.00 -16.87 11.33
C LYS A 196 22.44 -17.61 12.60
N VAL A 197 21.47 -17.95 13.44
CA VAL A 197 21.69 -18.56 14.75
C VAL A 197 21.22 -20.02 14.75
N THR A 198 21.93 -20.88 15.48
CA THR A 198 21.65 -22.33 15.53
C THR A 198 21.33 -22.83 16.94
N ASN A 199 21.42 -21.96 17.94
CA ASN A 199 21.18 -22.27 19.34
C ASN A 199 20.59 -21.06 20.08
N GLU A 200 20.08 -21.31 21.28
CA GLU A 200 19.44 -20.30 22.13
C GLU A 200 20.38 -19.19 22.59
N GLN A 201 21.66 -19.51 22.84
CA GLN A 201 22.64 -18.52 23.31
C GLN A 201 22.86 -17.46 22.24
N ASP A 202 23.12 -17.88 21.00
CA ASP A 202 23.34 -16.98 19.87
C ASP A 202 22.06 -16.19 19.53
N LEU A 203 20.89 -16.83 19.62
CA LEU A 203 19.60 -16.15 19.45
C LEU A 203 19.45 -14.98 20.43
N ARG A 204 19.70 -15.22 21.72
CA ARG A 204 19.59 -14.17 22.76
C ARG A 204 20.56 -13.02 22.50
N GLN A 205 21.79 -13.34 22.10
CA GLN A 205 22.80 -12.34 21.78
C GLN A 205 22.37 -11.46 20.60
N GLN A 206 21.91 -12.08 19.50
CA GLN A 206 21.50 -11.32 18.31
C GLN A 206 20.19 -10.56 18.51
N VAL A 207 19.21 -11.12 19.20
CA VAL A 207 17.99 -10.38 19.55
C VAL A 207 18.34 -9.15 20.37
N SER A 208 19.22 -9.27 21.37
CA SER A 208 19.63 -8.13 22.19
C SER A 208 20.40 -7.07 21.39
N PHE A 209 21.25 -7.49 20.43
CA PHE A 209 21.89 -6.58 19.49
C PHE A 209 20.87 -5.79 18.68
N PHE A 210 19.95 -6.47 17.97
CA PHE A 210 18.98 -5.79 17.13
C PHE A 210 17.99 -4.91 17.93
N CYS A 211 17.56 -5.36 19.11
CA CYS A 211 16.71 -4.56 19.99
C CYS A 211 17.40 -3.29 20.49
N ARG A 212 18.69 -3.35 20.81
CA ARG A 212 19.46 -2.18 21.25
C ARG A 212 19.73 -1.19 20.12
N GLU A 213 20.17 -1.68 18.96
CA GLU A 213 20.56 -0.83 17.84
C GLU A 213 19.34 -0.30 17.06
N TYR A 214 18.26 -1.08 16.96
CA TYR A 214 17.15 -0.82 16.03
C TYR A 214 15.75 -0.84 16.69
N GLY A 215 15.68 -0.98 18.01
CA GLY A 215 14.41 -0.96 18.76
C GLY A 215 13.57 -2.23 18.65
N GLY A 216 13.99 -3.23 17.88
CA GLY A 216 13.33 -4.52 17.76
C GLY A 216 14.05 -5.49 16.84
N ALA A 217 13.66 -6.77 16.91
CA ALA A 217 14.22 -7.84 16.09
C ALA A 217 13.11 -8.67 15.44
N LEU A 218 13.26 -8.96 14.16
CA LEU A 218 12.45 -9.95 13.47
C LEU A 218 13.23 -11.27 13.41
N VAL A 219 12.68 -12.31 14.03
CA VAL A 219 13.27 -13.66 14.04
C VAL A 219 12.46 -14.56 13.14
N GLU A 220 13.12 -15.27 12.24
CA GLU A 220 12.48 -16.17 11.28
C GLU A 220 13.14 -17.54 11.27
N GLU A 221 12.39 -18.59 10.92
CA GLU A 221 12.98 -19.87 10.51
C GLU A 221 13.81 -19.66 9.24
N PHE A 222 15.07 -20.10 9.27
CA PHE A 222 15.93 -20.02 8.10
C PHE A 222 15.58 -21.15 7.13
N ILE A 223 15.12 -20.80 5.93
CA ILE A 223 14.74 -21.78 4.90
C ILE A 223 15.99 -22.29 4.20
N GLU A 224 16.35 -23.54 4.44
CA GLU A 224 17.50 -24.17 3.81
C GLU A 224 17.20 -24.51 2.35
N GLY A 225 17.98 -23.94 1.42
CA GLY A 225 17.80 -24.17 -0.01
C GLY A 225 18.26 -23.01 -0.88
N ARG A 226 17.74 -22.95 -2.11
CA ARG A 226 18.17 -22.02 -3.18
C ARG A 226 17.54 -20.65 -3.00
N GLU A 227 18.27 -19.58 -3.27
CA GLU A 227 17.76 -18.21 -3.22
C GLU A 227 17.52 -17.68 -4.63
N PHE A 228 16.35 -17.09 -4.86
CA PHE A 228 15.97 -16.49 -6.14
C PHE A 228 15.51 -15.07 -5.96
N THR A 229 15.74 -14.27 -6.98
CA THR A 229 15.21 -12.91 -7.08
C THR A 229 14.42 -12.76 -8.37
N VAL A 230 13.32 -12.01 -8.30
CA VAL A 230 12.39 -11.79 -9.41
C VAL A 230 12.03 -10.31 -9.46
N LEU A 231 12.27 -9.67 -10.59
CA LEU A 231 11.85 -8.29 -10.83
C LEU A 231 10.41 -8.30 -11.35
N VAL A 232 9.54 -7.50 -10.73
CA VAL A 232 8.18 -7.28 -11.19
C VAL A 232 8.06 -5.83 -11.63
N VAL A 233 7.48 -5.62 -12.80
CA VAL A 233 7.29 -4.30 -13.41
C VAL A 233 5.83 -4.19 -13.83
N GLU A 234 5.18 -3.10 -13.48
CA GLU A 234 3.85 -2.83 -14.02
C GLU A 234 3.97 -2.32 -15.47
N GLU A 235 3.20 -2.92 -16.35
CA GLU A 235 3.14 -2.54 -17.76
C GLU A 235 1.69 -2.25 -18.15
N PRO A 236 1.44 -1.28 -19.03
CA PRO A 236 0.12 -1.10 -19.61
C PRO A 236 -0.25 -2.31 -20.50
N LEU A 237 -1.49 -2.79 -20.37
CA LEU A 237 -2.07 -3.86 -21.17
C LEU A 237 -1.91 -3.55 -22.66
N GLN A 238 -1.11 -4.38 -23.34
CA GLN A 238 -0.90 -4.30 -24.79
C GLN A 238 -2.26 -4.43 -25.50
N GLY A 239 -2.62 -3.40 -26.27
CA GLY A 239 -3.91 -3.30 -27.00
C GLY A 239 -4.84 -2.18 -26.52
N THR A 240 -4.56 -1.54 -25.38
CA THR A 240 -5.33 -0.36 -24.91
C THR A 240 -4.79 0.97 -25.44
N GLN A 241 -3.52 1.01 -25.83
CA GLN A 241 -2.91 2.13 -26.55
C GLN A 241 -2.72 1.75 -28.02
N GLY A 242 -3.71 2.09 -28.86
CA GLY A 242 -3.52 2.09 -30.32
C GLY A 242 -3.98 0.84 -31.08
N ALA A 243 -5.25 0.46 -30.96
CA ALA A 243 -6.02 0.05 -32.14
C ALA A 243 -6.79 1.27 -32.66
N ALA A 244 -6.09 2.32 -33.09
CA ALA A 244 -6.65 3.37 -33.95
C ALA A 244 -6.80 2.85 -35.39
N GLY A 245 -7.28 1.61 -35.53
CA GLY A 245 -7.39 0.87 -36.77
C GLY A 245 -8.60 -0.05 -36.71
N ASP A 246 -9.68 0.42 -37.35
CA ASP A 246 -10.81 -0.35 -37.90
C ASP A 246 -11.96 -0.80 -36.98
N CYS A 247 -11.97 -0.44 -35.69
CA CYS A 247 -13.21 -0.47 -34.90
C CYS A 247 -13.55 0.95 -34.44
N GLY A 248 -14.63 1.53 -34.99
CA GLY A 248 -15.08 2.90 -34.73
C GLY A 248 -15.58 3.17 -33.29
N CYS A 249 -14.97 2.59 -32.27
CA CYS A 249 -15.17 2.98 -30.87
C CYS A 249 -14.11 4.03 -30.50
N GLY A 250 -14.58 5.23 -30.14
CA GLY A 250 -13.75 6.38 -29.81
C GLY A 250 -12.85 6.22 -28.58
N GLU A 251 -12.14 7.30 -28.27
CA GLU A 251 -11.21 7.47 -27.15
C GLU A 251 -11.74 6.85 -25.84
N ARG A 252 -11.16 5.72 -25.43
CA ARG A 252 -11.41 5.13 -24.10
C ARG A 252 -10.54 5.86 -23.09
N GLU A 253 -11.13 6.36 -22.00
CA GLU A 253 -10.36 6.97 -20.92
C GLU A 253 -9.34 5.97 -20.34
N PRO A 254 -8.10 6.40 -20.08
CA PRO A 254 -7.07 5.52 -19.52
C PRO A 254 -7.44 5.14 -18.08
N SER A 255 -7.34 3.87 -17.74
CA SER A 255 -7.65 3.35 -16.40
C SER A 255 -6.41 2.78 -15.72
N LEU A 256 -6.35 2.87 -14.39
CA LEU A 256 -5.34 2.15 -13.60
C LEU A 256 -5.52 0.62 -13.70
N SER A 257 -6.73 0.15 -14.00
CA SER A 257 -6.97 -1.28 -14.29
C SER A 257 -6.32 -1.74 -15.59
N ASP A 258 -5.81 -0.82 -16.41
CA ASP A 258 -5.07 -1.17 -17.61
C ASP A 258 -3.60 -1.54 -17.28
N MET A 259 -3.14 -1.40 -16.03
CA MET A 259 -1.81 -1.84 -15.59
C MET A 259 -1.81 -3.29 -15.12
N VAL A 260 -0.82 -4.07 -15.58
CA VAL A 260 -0.62 -5.46 -15.18
C VAL A 260 0.80 -5.69 -14.67
N PRO A 261 0.98 -6.46 -13.59
CA PRO A 261 2.32 -6.83 -13.11
C PRO A 261 2.92 -7.90 -14.01
N VAL A 262 4.03 -7.58 -14.65
CA VAL A 262 4.85 -8.50 -15.44
C VAL A 262 6.05 -8.91 -14.60
N ALA A 263 6.17 -10.21 -14.31
CA ALA A 263 7.33 -10.75 -13.60
C ALA A 263 8.35 -11.26 -14.63
N TYR A 264 9.57 -10.75 -14.54
CA TYR A 264 10.68 -11.09 -15.43
C TYR A 264 11.30 -12.44 -15.03
N THR A 265 12.31 -12.86 -15.78
CA THR A 265 13.02 -14.13 -15.53
C THR A 265 13.59 -14.18 -14.10
N PRO A 266 13.21 -15.18 -13.28
CA PRO A 266 13.83 -15.38 -11.98
C PRO A 266 15.32 -15.68 -12.13
N VAL A 267 16.15 -15.05 -11.31
CA VAL A 267 17.59 -15.30 -11.25
C VAL A 267 17.95 -15.90 -9.90
N GLU A 268 18.65 -17.02 -9.94
CA GLU A 268 19.22 -17.68 -8.79
C GLU A 268 20.48 -16.95 -8.31
N CYS A 269 20.53 -16.70 -7.00
CA CYS A 269 21.69 -16.21 -6.29
C CYS A 269 22.43 -17.43 -5.69
N VAL A 270 23.60 -17.73 -6.25
CA VAL A 270 24.44 -18.86 -5.82
C VAL A 270 25.58 -18.33 -4.97
N PHE A 271 25.68 -18.83 -3.74
CA PHE A 271 26.66 -18.38 -2.76
C PHE A 271 27.97 -19.19 -2.82
N GLY A 272 29.09 -18.50 -2.63
CA GLY A 272 30.42 -19.11 -2.51
C GLY A 272 30.59 -19.97 -1.24
N PRO A 273 31.73 -20.69 -1.11
CA PRO A 273 31.97 -21.58 0.02
C PRO A 273 31.91 -20.86 1.38
N GLY A 274 31.05 -21.35 2.28
CA GLY A 274 30.89 -20.79 3.63
C GLY A 274 29.92 -19.60 3.70
N GLU A 275 29.20 -19.33 2.62
CA GLU A 275 28.08 -18.38 2.55
C GLU A 275 26.78 -19.10 2.20
N ASP A 276 25.66 -18.70 2.80
CA ASP A 276 24.35 -19.26 2.48
C ASP A 276 23.19 -18.24 2.53
N PHE A 277 23.47 -16.95 2.76
CA PHE A 277 22.53 -15.83 2.62
C PHE A 277 23.26 -14.49 2.41
N LYS A 278 22.55 -13.48 1.91
CA LYS A 278 23.08 -12.12 1.72
C LYS A 278 23.21 -11.36 3.04
N HIS A 279 24.44 -11.09 3.47
CA HIS A 279 24.76 -10.11 4.52
C HIS A 279 25.46 -8.88 3.94
N PHE A 280 25.66 -7.81 4.73
CA PHE A 280 26.16 -6.53 4.23
C PHE A 280 27.49 -6.66 3.47
N ASP A 281 28.51 -7.25 4.09
CA ASP A 281 29.83 -7.40 3.46
C ASP A 281 29.79 -8.23 2.18
N LEU A 282 28.97 -9.30 2.12
CA LEU A 282 28.84 -10.13 0.92
C LEU A 282 28.17 -9.37 -0.23
N LYS A 283 27.34 -8.38 0.08
CA LYS A 283 26.61 -7.61 -0.93
C LYS A 283 27.40 -6.42 -1.48
N PHE A 284 28.19 -5.75 -0.65
CA PHE A 284 28.83 -4.47 -1.00
C PHE A 284 30.36 -4.48 -0.97
N ILE A 285 30.99 -5.54 -0.46
CA ILE A 285 32.45 -5.63 -0.31
C ILE A 285 33.02 -6.86 -1.02
N ASN A 286 32.38 -8.01 -0.85
CA ASN A 286 32.81 -9.30 -1.38
C ASN A 286 31.78 -9.88 -2.37
N ASP A 287 31.28 -9.05 -3.27
CA ASP A 287 30.23 -9.41 -4.23
C ASP A 287 30.70 -10.46 -5.26
N ASP A 288 32.02 -10.59 -5.46
CA ASP A 288 32.70 -11.61 -6.25
C ASP A 288 32.40 -13.05 -5.81
N GLN A 289 31.91 -13.25 -4.58
CA GLN A 289 31.49 -14.54 -4.04
C GLN A 289 30.03 -14.90 -4.37
N ILE A 290 29.31 -14.06 -5.13
CA ILE A 290 27.94 -14.32 -5.56
C ILE A 290 27.89 -14.61 -7.07
N GLY A 291 27.33 -15.75 -7.44
CA GLY A 291 26.99 -16.09 -8.81
C GLY A 291 25.52 -15.81 -9.13
N TRP A 292 25.23 -15.31 -10.33
CA TRP A 292 23.88 -15.04 -10.81
C TRP A 292 23.56 -15.91 -12.03
N PHE A 293 22.51 -16.72 -11.96
CA PHE A 293 22.12 -17.61 -13.04
C PHE A 293 20.61 -17.57 -13.30
N PRO A 294 20.16 -17.52 -14.56
CA PRO A 294 18.72 -17.59 -14.83
C PRO A 294 18.17 -18.93 -14.34
N CYS A 295 16.97 -18.92 -13.76
CA CYS A 295 16.26 -20.13 -13.34
C CYS A 295 16.03 -21.03 -14.56
N ARG A 296 16.63 -22.23 -14.53
CA ARG A 296 16.63 -23.15 -15.68
C ARG A 296 15.39 -24.04 -15.73
N GLU A 297 14.70 -24.20 -14.61
CA GLU A 297 13.52 -25.06 -14.50
C GLU A 297 12.25 -24.28 -14.83
N PRO A 298 11.56 -24.53 -15.97
CA PRO A 298 10.43 -23.70 -16.41
C PRO A 298 9.25 -23.70 -15.41
N GLU A 299 8.96 -24.85 -14.80
CA GLU A 299 7.88 -24.96 -13.81
C GLU A 299 8.19 -24.15 -12.54
N LEU A 300 9.43 -24.18 -12.07
CA LEU A 300 9.85 -23.38 -10.91
C LEU A 300 9.85 -21.89 -11.27
N ALA A 301 10.33 -21.53 -12.45
CA ALA A 301 10.34 -20.16 -12.92
C ALA A 301 8.92 -19.57 -12.96
N GLU A 302 7.93 -20.32 -13.47
CA GLU A 302 6.54 -19.85 -13.49
C GLU A 302 5.92 -19.76 -12.10
N ARG A 303 6.23 -20.70 -11.19
CA ARG A 303 5.80 -20.62 -9.79
C ARG A 303 6.40 -19.40 -9.08
N LEU A 304 7.69 -19.09 -9.31
CA LEU A 304 8.37 -17.91 -8.76
C LEU A 304 7.78 -16.61 -9.33
N LYS A 305 7.54 -16.55 -10.64
CA LYS A 305 6.89 -15.40 -11.27
C LYS A 305 5.47 -15.19 -10.76
N ALA A 306 4.69 -16.25 -10.56
CA ALA A 306 3.36 -16.17 -9.98
C ALA A 306 3.42 -15.62 -8.54
N ALA A 307 4.29 -16.17 -7.70
CA ALA A 307 4.50 -15.67 -6.35
C ALA A 307 4.97 -14.21 -6.34
N ALA A 308 5.84 -13.80 -7.26
CA ALA A 308 6.31 -12.43 -7.38
C ALA A 308 5.20 -11.46 -7.77
N ARG A 309 4.36 -11.80 -8.76
CA ARG A 309 3.18 -10.99 -9.13
C ARG A 309 2.20 -10.89 -7.96
N ASP A 310 1.92 -12.00 -7.29
CA ASP A 310 1.01 -12.01 -6.14
C ASP A 310 1.57 -11.17 -4.99
N THR A 311 2.88 -11.26 -4.70
CA THR A 311 3.54 -10.42 -3.69
C THR A 311 3.45 -8.94 -4.07
N TYR A 312 3.76 -8.61 -5.32
CA TYR A 312 3.69 -7.24 -5.83
C TYR A 312 2.29 -6.66 -5.63
N LEU A 313 1.25 -7.40 -6.01
CA LEU A 313 -0.14 -7.00 -5.75
C LEU A 313 -0.45 -6.92 -4.25
N ALA A 314 0.11 -7.82 -3.44
CA ALA A 314 -0.06 -7.85 -1.99
C ALA A 314 0.43 -6.58 -1.31
N THR A 315 1.59 -6.11 -1.75
CA THR A 315 2.22 -4.91 -1.23
C THR A 315 1.80 -3.65 -1.97
N ARG A 316 0.87 -3.75 -2.94
CA ARG A 316 0.39 -2.65 -3.80
C ARG A 316 1.51 -2.01 -4.59
N GLY A 317 2.30 -2.86 -5.23
CA GLY A 317 3.42 -2.42 -6.03
C GLY A 317 3.01 -1.36 -7.04
N VAL A 318 3.85 -0.34 -7.14
CA VAL A 318 3.76 0.74 -8.12
C VAL A 318 5.10 0.82 -8.84
N SER A 319 5.05 1.00 -10.16
CA SER A 319 6.17 1.00 -11.09
C SER A 319 6.91 -0.35 -11.14
N TYR A 320 7.79 -0.65 -10.19
CA TYR A 320 8.54 -1.90 -10.15
C TYR A 320 8.95 -2.28 -8.73
N GLY A 321 9.33 -3.53 -8.52
CA GLY A 321 9.91 -3.99 -7.26
C GLY A 321 10.56 -5.37 -7.42
N ARG A 322 11.63 -5.60 -6.67
CA ARG A 322 12.38 -6.87 -6.69
C ARG A 322 11.95 -7.76 -5.54
N CYS A 323 11.36 -8.91 -5.83
CA CYS A 323 10.98 -9.90 -4.84
C CYS A 323 12.10 -10.92 -4.64
N ASP A 324 12.46 -11.20 -3.39
CA ASP A 324 13.42 -12.24 -3.02
C ASP A 324 12.70 -13.43 -2.38
N PHE A 325 13.12 -14.63 -2.76
CA PHE A 325 12.53 -15.90 -2.36
C PHE A 325 13.60 -16.92 -1.97
N ARG A 326 13.24 -17.85 -1.08
CA ARG A 326 13.95 -19.12 -0.94
C ARG A 326 13.07 -20.29 -1.32
N VAL A 327 13.68 -21.26 -1.98
CA VAL A 327 13.06 -22.53 -2.35
C VAL A 327 13.64 -23.59 -1.44
N ASP A 328 12.80 -24.19 -0.59
CA ASP A 328 13.23 -25.23 0.35
C ASP A 328 13.81 -26.43 -0.38
N ALA A 329 14.97 -26.92 0.08
CA ALA A 329 15.70 -28.00 -0.59
C ALA A 329 14.97 -29.35 -0.49
N THR A 330 14.10 -29.55 0.51
CA THR A 330 13.43 -30.81 0.78
C THR A 330 12.04 -30.86 0.16
N SER A 331 11.21 -29.83 0.38
CA SER A 331 9.84 -29.80 -0.11
C SER A 331 9.70 -29.15 -1.49
N GLY A 332 10.64 -28.30 -1.89
CA GLY A 332 10.52 -27.47 -3.09
C GLY A 332 9.48 -26.35 -2.95
N ASP A 333 9.06 -26.03 -1.72
CA ASP A 333 8.16 -24.91 -1.43
C ASP A 333 8.87 -23.57 -1.58
N ILE A 334 8.13 -22.57 -2.06
CA ILE A 334 8.63 -21.21 -2.26
C ILE A 334 8.22 -20.37 -1.06
N TYR A 335 9.20 -19.77 -0.40
CA TYR A 335 9.03 -18.85 0.71
C TYR A 335 9.46 -17.44 0.31
N PHE A 336 8.53 -16.51 0.38
CA PHE A 336 8.77 -15.09 0.18
C PHE A 336 9.56 -14.50 1.36
N LEU A 337 10.66 -13.82 1.05
CA LEU A 337 11.51 -13.16 2.03
C LEU A 337 11.13 -11.69 2.19
N GLU A 338 11.23 -10.93 1.10
CA GLU A 338 10.95 -9.49 1.04
C GLU A 338 10.78 -9.00 -0.39
N ILE A 339 10.14 -7.85 -0.55
CA ILE A 339 10.12 -7.09 -1.80
C ILE A 339 10.86 -5.78 -1.59
N ASN A 340 11.79 -5.44 -2.48
CA ASN A 340 12.48 -4.16 -2.48
C ASN A 340 11.92 -3.26 -3.60
N PRO A 341 11.12 -2.23 -3.26
CA PRO A 341 10.59 -1.24 -4.20
C PRO A 341 11.69 -0.35 -4.82
N ASN A 342 12.77 -0.11 -4.09
CA ASN A 342 13.87 0.78 -4.45
C ASN A 342 15.14 -0.04 -4.68
N CYS A 343 15.04 -1.11 -5.48
CA CYS A 343 16.21 -1.92 -5.80
C CYS A 343 17.17 -1.17 -6.73
N GLY A 344 18.47 -1.24 -6.45
CA GLY A 344 19.52 -0.76 -7.37
C GLY A 344 19.34 -1.40 -8.75
N VAL A 345 19.19 -0.54 -9.76
CA VAL A 345 18.86 -0.89 -11.14
C VAL A 345 19.35 0.25 -12.06
N LEU A 346 19.63 -0.05 -13.34
CA LEU A 346 20.20 0.89 -14.31
C LEU A 346 21.63 1.32 -13.92
N LEU A 347 22.33 0.50 -13.15
CA LEU A 347 23.76 0.66 -12.83
C LEU A 347 24.61 0.27 -14.03
N PRO A 348 25.84 0.80 -14.18
CA PRO A 348 26.76 0.33 -15.22
C PRO A 348 27.17 -1.14 -15.01
N PRO A 349 27.61 -1.86 -16.08
CA PRO A 349 27.98 -3.27 -16.01
C PRO A 349 28.95 -3.65 -14.89
N GLU A 350 29.90 -2.78 -14.57
CA GLU A 350 30.85 -2.96 -13.48
C GLU A 350 30.22 -2.93 -12.08
N ASP A 351 29.05 -2.29 -11.93
CA ASP A 351 28.36 -2.08 -10.65
C ASP A 351 26.99 -2.77 -10.64
N HIS A 352 26.75 -3.75 -11.50
CA HIS A 352 25.44 -4.38 -11.66
C HIS A 352 24.87 -4.91 -10.34
N GLY A 353 23.70 -4.40 -9.98
CA GLY A 353 22.91 -4.94 -8.88
C GLY A 353 22.14 -6.19 -9.29
N SER A 354 21.56 -6.87 -8.31
CA SER A 354 20.66 -8.03 -8.54
C SER A 354 19.55 -7.78 -9.58
N ALA A 355 18.99 -6.56 -9.67
CA ALA A 355 17.97 -6.25 -10.67
C ALA A 355 18.59 -6.10 -12.07
N ASP A 356 19.79 -5.51 -12.18
CA ASP A 356 20.52 -5.44 -13.44
C ASP A 356 20.92 -6.83 -13.97
N TYR A 357 21.27 -7.77 -13.09
CA TYR A 357 21.49 -9.16 -13.50
C TYR A 357 20.23 -9.81 -14.05
N ILE A 358 19.05 -9.56 -13.47
CA ILE A 358 17.77 -10.01 -14.04
C ILE A 358 17.59 -9.46 -15.45
N LEU A 359 17.79 -8.15 -15.63
CA LEU A 359 17.65 -7.47 -16.92
C LEU A 359 18.68 -7.96 -17.96
N THR A 360 19.90 -8.26 -17.53
CA THR A 360 20.97 -8.76 -18.40
C THR A 360 20.73 -10.21 -18.85
N LEU A 361 20.18 -11.04 -17.95
CA LEU A 361 19.96 -12.46 -18.18
C LEU A 361 18.59 -12.78 -18.78
N ASP A 362 17.66 -11.82 -18.83
CA ASP A 362 16.36 -11.97 -19.46
C ASP A 362 16.44 -11.68 -20.98
N PRO A 363 16.14 -12.65 -21.85
CA PRO A 363 16.24 -12.47 -23.31
C PRO A 363 15.17 -11.53 -23.89
N HIS A 364 14.09 -11.25 -23.14
CA HIS A 364 12.94 -10.48 -23.62
C HIS A 364 12.77 -9.15 -22.88
N HIS A 365 13.16 -9.09 -21.60
CA HIS A 365 12.93 -7.94 -20.72
C HIS A 365 14.24 -7.29 -20.26
N ASN A 366 15.04 -6.82 -21.21
CA ASN A 366 16.32 -6.16 -20.93
C ASN A 366 16.16 -4.72 -20.41
N HIS A 367 17.28 -4.06 -20.05
CA HIS A 367 17.28 -2.67 -19.53
C HIS A 367 16.52 -1.68 -20.41
N ARG A 368 16.59 -1.84 -21.72
CA ARG A 368 15.88 -1.00 -22.69
C ARG A 368 14.36 -1.18 -22.57
N HIS A 369 13.89 -2.43 -22.50
CA HIS A 369 12.47 -2.73 -22.29
C HIS A 369 12.00 -2.21 -20.93
N PHE A 370 12.76 -2.50 -19.87
CA PHE A 370 12.49 -2.01 -18.52
C PHE A 370 12.34 -0.48 -18.47
N LEU A 371 13.30 0.25 -19.03
CA LEU A 371 13.26 1.71 -19.06
C LEU A 371 12.03 2.24 -19.80
N ALA A 372 11.71 1.66 -20.97
CA ALA A 372 10.51 2.03 -21.72
C ALA A 372 9.21 1.75 -20.94
N ALA A 373 9.14 0.59 -20.28
CA ALA A 373 8.00 0.18 -19.48
C ALA A 373 7.75 1.15 -18.31
N ILE A 374 8.76 1.44 -17.48
CA ILE A 374 8.57 2.28 -16.30
C ILE A 374 8.21 3.73 -16.66
N LEU A 375 8.78 4.27 -17.74
CA LEU A 375 8.46 5.63 -18.23
C LEU A 375 7.04 5.69 -18.80
N ALA A 376 6.64 4.71 -19.61
CA ALA A 376 5.28 4.60 -20.12
C ALA A 376 4.26 4.47 -18.98
N SER A 377 4.57 3.63 -17.99
CA SER A 377 3.73 3.43 -16.82
C SER A 377 3.57 4.70 -16.00
N ALA A 378 4.65 5.46 -15.77
CA ALA A 378 4.61 6.74 -15.07
C ALA A 378 3.68 7.77 -15.74
N VAL A 379 3.81 7.93 -17.06
CA VAL A 379 2.97 8.85 -17.82
C VAL A 379 1.51 8.41 -17.84
N HIS A 380 1.24 7.10 -18.00
CA HIS A 380 -0.12 6.55 -17.94
C HIS A 380 -0.76 6.75 -16.58
N ARG A 381 -0.06 6.43 -15.48
CA ARG A 381 -0.56 6.68 -14.11
C ARG A 381 -0.91 8.15 -13.91
N HIS A 382 -0.03 9.06 -14.34
CA HIS A 382 -0.27 10.49 -14.24
C HIS A 382 -1.52 10.92 -15.05
N ARG A 383 -1.70 10.40 -16.27
CA ARG A 383 -2.90 10.64 -17.09
C ARG A 383 -4.18 10.17 -16.40
N CYS A 384 -4.19 8.98 -15.80
CA CYS A 384 -5.33 8.46 -15.03
C CYS A 384 -5.67 9.33 -13.82
N LYS A 385 -4.68 10.02 -13.23
CA LYS A 385 -4.88 10.95 -12.10
C LYS A 385 -5.40 12.31 -12.55
N GLN A 386 -5.25 12.68 -13.82
CA GLN A 386 -5.69 13.99 -14.28
C GLN A 386 -7.21 14.05 -14.27
N PRO A 387 -7.82 15.03 -13.60
CA PRO A 387 -9.25 15.18 -13.63
C PRO A 387 -9.69 15.53 -15.06
N ALA A 388 -10.67 14.80 -15.59
CA ALA A 388 -11.33 15.16 -16.86
C ALA A 388 -12.05 16.52 -16.76
N VAL A 389 -12.32 16.98 -15.53
CA VAL A 389 -12.97 18.25 -15.21
C VAL A 389 -12.25 18.90 -14.03
N ALA A 390 -11.62 20.05 -14.23
CA ALA A 390 -11.08 20.86 -13.14
C ALA A 390 -12.14 21.87 -12.65
N PRO A 391 -12.19 22.19 -11.34
CA PRO A 391 -12.99 23.31 -10.86
C PRO A 391 -12.48 24.60 -11.51
N ALA A 392 -13.29 25.18 -12.40
CA ALA A 392 -13.03 26.51 -12.93
C ALA A 392 -13.48 27.54 -11.89
N PHE A 393 -12.59 28.45 -11.50
CA PHE A 393 -13.01 29.71 -10.93
C PHE A 393 -13.64 30.53 -12.05
N ILE A 394 -14.96 30.38 -12.25
CA ILE A 394 -15.71 31.21 -13.16
C ILE A 394 -15.84 32.59 -12.51
N THR A 395 -14.94 33.49 -12.83
CA THR A 395 -15.17 34.92 -12.63
C THR A 395 -16.29 35.32 -13.59
N THR A 396 -17.52 35.40 -13.10
CA THR A 396 -18.59 36.10 -13.82
C THR A 396 -18.10 37.53 -14.03
N THR A 397 -17.69 37.84 -15.26
CA THR A 397 -17.24 39.18 -15.63
C THR A 397 -18.42 40.11 -15.42
N THR A 398 -18.29 40.99 -14.44
CA THR A 398 -19.20 42.11 -14.24
C THR A 398 -19.31 42.85 -15.57
N THR A 399 -20.55 43.05 -15.98
CA THR A 399 -20.99 43.77 -17.17
C THR A 399 -20.00 44.87 -17.59
N THR A 400 -19.49 44.76 -18.81
CA THR A 400 -18.75 45.82 -19.50
C THR A 400 -19.57 47.11 -19.48
N THR A 401 -19.23 48.04 -18.59
CA THR A 401 -19.56 49.45 -18.79
C THR A 401 -18.63 49.96 -19.87
N THR A 402 -19.12 50.04 -21.09
CA THR A 402 -18.46 50.78 -22.19
C THR A 402 -18.35 52.24 -21.79
N THR A 403 -17.15 52.68 -21.39
CA THR A 403 -16.83 54.10 -21.33
C THR A 403 -16.74 54.62 -22.76
N PRO A 404 -17.52 55.64 -23.16
CA PRO A 404 -17.48 56.19 -24.52
C PRO A 404 -16.14 56.90 -24.77
N PRO A 405 -15.67 56.96 -26.03
CA PRO A 405 -14.38 57.57 -26.35
C PRO A 405 -14.38 59.08 -26.05
N PRO A 406 -13.23 59.65 -25.63
CA PRO A 406 -13.14 61.05 -25.23
C PRO A 406 -13.30 61.99 -26.45
N PRO A 407 -13.93 63.18 -26.27
CA PRO A 407 -14.09 64.17 -27.33
C PRO A 407 -12.77 64.88 -27.69
N PRO A 408 -12.65 65.43 -28.92
CA PRO A 408 -11.42 66.02 -29.43
C PRO A 408 -11.06 67.35 -28.73
N PRO A 409 -9.76 67.73 -28.71
CA PRO A 409 -9.26 68.84 -27.91
C PRO A 409 -9.63 70.22 -28.48
N PRO A 410 -9.90 71.23 -27.63
CA PRO A 410 -10.08 72.61 -28.06
C PRO A 410 -8.75 73.35 -28.34
N PRO A 411 -8.75 74.39 -29.20
CA PRO A 411 -7.56 75.20 -29.49
C PRO A 411 -7.26 76.25 -28.40
N ALA A 412 -5.97 76.61 -28.31
CA ALA A 412 -5.33 77.30 -27.19
C ALA A 412 -5.47 78.84 -27.16
N THR A 413 -5.38 79.45 -25.97
CA THR A 413 -4.65 80.71 -25.61
C THR A 413 -4.89 81.06 -24.11
N PRO A 414 -4.22 82.05 -23.46
CA PRO A 414 -2.94 81.92 -22.76
C PRO A 414 -3.00 82.26 -21.23
N GLN A 415 -1.90 81.92 -20.54
CA GLN A 415 -1.36 82.26 -19.18
C GLN A 415 -1.72 83.64 -18.55
N PRO A 416 -1.33 84.00 -17.29
CA PRO A 416 -0.96 83.31 -16.00
C PRO A 416 -1.72 83.99 -14.79
N PRO A 417 -1.33 84.07 -13.48
CA PRO A 417 -0.18 83.52 -12.71
C PRO A 417 -0.52 82.86 -11.33
N LEU A 418 0.55 82.33 -10.71
CA LEU A 418 0.78 81.94 -9.28
C LEU A 418 0.55 83.12 -8.29
N PRO A 419 0.61 82.98 -6.93
CA PRO A 419 1.02 81.86 -6.04
C PRO A 419 -0.07 81.56 -4.95
N GLU A 420 0.04 80.73 -3.91
CA GLU A 420 0.95 80.79 -2.76
C GLU A 420 0.57 79.71 -1.70
N ASN A 421 1.52 79.41 -0.82
CA ASN A 421 1.48 78.46 0.30
C ASN A 421 0.33 78.69 1.30
N THR A 422 -0.13 77.62 1.98
CA THR A 422 -0.15 77.56 3.46
C THR A 422 -0.47 76.14 3.99
N THR A 423 0.39 75.72 4.91
CA THR A 423 0.33 74.62 5.89
C THR A 423 -0.85 74.70 6.87
N THR A 424 -1.25 73.55 7.43
CA THR A 424 -1.84 73.21 8.79
C THR A 424 -3.03 72.25 8.69
N THR A 425 -3.32 71.23 9.53
CA THR A 425 -2.76 70.65 10.76
C THR A 425 -3.22 69.18 10.86
N THR A 426 -2.42 68.42 11.60
CA THR A 426 -2.65 67.11 12.23
C THR A 426 -4.02 66.95 12.93
N THR A 427 -4.58 65.74 12.88
CA THR A 427 -5.14 65.09 14.08
C THR A 427 -5.16 63.57 13.89
N SER A 428 -4.56 62.88 14.85
CA SER A 428 -4.54 61.43 15.00
C SER A 428 -5.84 60.93 15.62
N THR A 429 -6.29 59.75 15.18
CA THR A 429 -7.24 58.95 15.95
C THR A 429 -6.88 57.49 15.77
N THR A 430 -6.42 56.88 16.86
CA THR A 430 -6.19 55.46 17.03
C THR A 430 -7.53 54.73 17.06
N THR A 431 -7.64 53.60 16.35
CA THR A 431 -8.69 52.63 16.59
C THR A 431 -8.12 51.23 16.41
N THR A 432 -8.21 50.48 17.49
CA THR A 432 -7.81 49.08 17.66
C THR A 432 -9.04 48.21 17.40
N THR A 433 -8.92 47.22 16.52
CA THR A 433 -9.83 46.06 16.42
C THR A 433 -8.95 44.85 16.09
N ALA A 434 -8.61 43.99 17.05
CA ALA A 434 -9.40 42.88 17.58
C ALA A 434 -9.51 41.70 16.59
N ASP A 435 -8.43 40.91 16.52
CA ASP A 435 -8.47 39.52 16.04
C ASP A 435 -9.04 38.62 17.13
N GLY A 436 -10.20 38.03 16.85
CA GLY A 436 -10.85 37.01 17.67
C GLY A 436 -10.96 35.71 16.88
N ALA A 437 -9.87 34.94 16.80
CA ALA A 437 -9.94 33.54 16.44
C ALA A 437 -10.03 32.72 17.74
N ALA A 438 -11.25 32.34 18.10
CA ALA A 438 -11.51 31.43 19.21
C ALA A 438 -10.92 30.04 18.88
N GLY A 439 -9.86 29.67 19.60
CA GLY A 439 -9.35 28.31 19.63
C GLY A 439 -10.39 27.37 20.24
N ALA A 440 -10.77 26.35 19.48
CA ALA A 440 -11.52 25.21 19.99
C ALA A 440 -10.60 24.35 20.88
N PRO A 441 -11.04 23.91 22.07
CA PRO A 441 -10.21 23.10 22.95
C PRO A 441 -10.08 21.68 22.38
N ALA A 442 -8.83 21.22 22.25
CA ALA A 442 -8.51 19.82 22.07
C ALA A 442 -8.97 19.05 23.32
N HIS A 443 -10.09 18.32 23.20
CA HIS A 443 -10.43 17.29 24.17
C HIS A 443 -9.40 16.17 24.05
N GLY A 444 -8.64 15.96 25.13
CA GLY A 444 -7.67 14.87 25.25
C GLY A 444 -8.34 13.53 25.00
N LEU A 445 -7.86 12.82 23.99
CA LEU A 445 -8.11 11.39 23.81
C LEU A 445 -7.33 10.65 24.89
N ASP A 446 -7.98 10.39 26.02
CA ASP A 446 -7.44 9.45 27.00
C ASP A 446 -7.24 8.09 26.31
N GLY A 447 -5.97 7.69 26.17
CA GLY A 447 -5.44 6.32 26.07
C GLY A 447 -6.16 5.30 25.19
N VAL A 448 -5.87 5.30 23.88
CA VAL A 448 -6.19 4.18 22.98
C VAL A 448 -5.54 2.89 23.50
N GLY A 449 -6.33 1.83 23.73
CA GLY A 449 -5.84 0.48 24.01
C GLY A 449 -4.87 0.04 22.91
N ALA A 450 -3.65 -0.37 23.23
CA ALA A 450 -2.72 -0.86 22.21
C ALA A 450 -3.15 -2.28 21.83
N VAL A 451 -3.52 -2.49 20.56
CA VAL A 451 -3.97 -3.77 20.01
C VAL A 451 -3.01 -4.14 18.87
N ALA A 452 -2.54 -5.38 18.83
CA ALA A 452 -1.76 -5.91 17.72
C ALA A 452 -2.51 -7.06 17.04
N ALA A 453 -2.16 -7.32 15.78
CA ALA A 453 -2.53 -8.57 15.12
C ALA A 453 -1.50 -9.66 15.45
N ALA A 454 -1.96 -10.82 15.91
CA ALA A 454 -1.15 -12.02 16.16
C ALA A 454 -1.80 -13.25 15.50
N ALA A 455 -1.02 -14.30 15.27
CA ALA A 455 -1.55 -15.57 14.76
C ALA A 455 -2.30 -16.30 15.89
N ALA A 456 -3.61 -16.54 15.71
CA ALA A 456 -4.43 -17.29 16.65
C ALA A 456 -4.33 -18.81 16.39
N PRO A 457 -4.49 -19.65 17.44
CA PRO A 457 -4.58 -21.09 17.28
C PRO A 457 -5.76 -21.48 16.38
N ALA A 458 -5.60 -22.60 15.67
CA ALA A 458 -6.62 -23.10 14.74
C ALA A 458 -7.94 -23.39 15.48
N ILE A 459 -8.97 -22.58 15.22
CA ILE A 459 -10.35 -22.94 15.58
C ILE A 459 -10.83 -23.91 14.51
N SER A 460 -11.02 -25.18 14.88
CA SER A 460 -11.35 -26.23 13.91
C SER A 460 -12.66 -25.92 13.21
N ARG A 461 -12.60 -25.67 11.90
CA ARG A 461 -13.74 -25.95 11.01
C ARG A 461 -13.69 -27.43 10.68
N SER A 462 -14.73 -28.18 11.04
CA SER A 462 -15.00 -29.48 10.44
C SER A 462 -15.27 -29.28 8.94
N GLY A 463 -14.20 -29.31 8.15
CA GLY A 463 -14.20 -29.04 6.72
C GLY A 463 -12.82 -28.60 6.24
N GLY A 464 -11.95 -29.59 5.98
CA GLY A 464 -10.69 -29.50 5.23
C GLY A 464 -9.99 -28.14 5.14
N GLY A 465 -9.20 -27.80 6.15
CA GLY A 465 -8.30 -26.64 6.12
C GLY A 465 -7.75 -26.30 7.49
N SER A 466 -6.62 -26.91 7.86
CA SER A 466 -5.81 -26.52 9.02
C SER A 466 -5.11 -25.18 8.71
N GLY A 467 -5.87 -24.07 8.73
CA GLY A 467 -5.33 -22.73 8.54
C GLY A 467 -5.20 -21.98 9.87
N ARG A 468 -4.00 -21.49 10.19
CA ARG A 468 -3.81 -20.42 11.19
C ARG A 468 -4.67 -19.22 10.78
N ARG A 469 -5.38 -18.57 11.70
CA ARG A 469 -6.13 -17.32 11.43
C ARG A 469 -5.46 -16.17 12.16
N LEU A 470 -5.30 -15.03 11.50
CA LEU A 470 -4.90 -13.79 12.17
C LEU A 470 -6.06 -13.26 13.01
N ALA A 471 -5.77 -12.85 14.25
CA ALA A 471 -6.73 -12.21 15.13
C ALA A 471 -6.07 -11.02 15.82
N MET A 472 -6.89 -10.05 16.21
CA MET A 472 -6.44 -9.00 17.11
C MET A 472 -6.28 -9.53 18.53
N VAL A 473 -5.21 -9.13 19.22
CA VAL A 473 -4.95 -9.46 20.63
C VAL A 473 -4.66 -8.21 21.43
N ALA A 474 -5.09 -8.19 22.70
CA ALA A 474 -4.79 -7.10 23.61
C ALA A 474 -3.31 -7.14 24.03
N LEU A 475 -2.53 -6.09 23.72
CA LEU A 475 -1.11 -6.02 24.15
C LEU A 475 -0.94 -5.67 25.63
N ARG A 476 -1.99 -5.11 26.21
CA ARG A 476 -2.09 -4.67 27.60
C ARG A 476 -3.50 -4.89 28.12
N PRO A 477 -3.71 -4.95 29.44
CA PRO A 477 -5.06 -4.98 29.98
C PRO A 477 -5.89 -3.77 29.52
N ILE A 478 -7.16 -3.99 29.17
CA ILE A 478 -8.12 -2.97 28.73
C ILE A 478 -9.35 -3.06 29.63
N SER A 479 -9.66 -1.99 30.36
CA SER A 479 -10.84 -1.94 31.22
C SER A 479 -12.14 -1.87 30.41
N ALA A 480 -13.22 -2.40 30.98
CA ALA A 480 -14.56 -2.31 30.42
C ALA A 480 -14.93 -0.86 30.04
N GLY A 481 -15.58 -0.70 28.90
CA GLY A 481 -16.02 0.60 28.36
C GLY A 481 -14.93 1.41 27.65
N ARG A 482 -13.66 0.99 27.68
CA ARG A 482 -12.56 1.69 27.00
C ARG A 482 -12.54 1.40 25.50
N LEU A 483 -11.99 2.35 24.75
CA LEU A 483 -11.79 2.25 23.30
C LEU A 483 -10.76 1.16 22.97
N VAL A 484 -11.16 0.21 22.12
CA VAL A 484 -10.32 -0.87 21.60
C VAL A 484 -9.86 -0.53 20.18
N GLN A 485 -10.76 -0.01 19.35
CA GLN A 485 -10.45 0.47 18.00
C GLN A 485 -11.21 1.76 17.71
N ALA A 486 -10.45 2.79 17.30
CA ALA A 486 -10.98 4.07 16.88
C ALA A 486 -11.26 4.04 15.36
N ASN A 487 -12.52 4.14 14.98
CA ASN A 487 -12.97 4.17 13.60
C ASN A 487 -13.70 5.48 13.26
N GLU A 488 -14.21 6.19 14.26
CA GLU A 488 -14.78 7.52 14.04
C GLU A 488 -13.73 8.47 13.43
N HIS A 489 -14.14 9.23 12.41
CA HIS A 489 -13.28 10.17 11.67
C HIS A 489 -12.05 9.55 10.96
N SER A 490 -12.04 8.22 10.77
CA SER A 490 -10.99 7.53 10.01
C SER A 490 -11.24 7.59 8.50
N GLN A 491 -10.17 7.60 7.71
CA GLN A 491 -10.28 7.45 6.25
C GLN A 491 -10.68 6.00 5.91
N MET A 492 -11.77 5.86 5.15
CA MET A 492 -12.29 4.57 4.74
C MET A 492 -12.43 4.51 3.22
N THR A 493 -12.10 3.37 2.64
CA THR A 493 -12.37 3.11 1.22
C THR A 493 -13.75 2.49 1.09
N LEU A 494 -14.58 3.05 0.21
CA LEU A 494 -15.93 2.57 -0.04
C LEU A 494 -16.02 1.92 -1.41
N ALA A 495 -16.76 0.82 -1.50
CA ALA A 495 -17.12 0.23 -2.79
C ALA A 495 -18.61 -0.06 -2.84
N SER A 496 -19.21 0.19 -4.01
CA SER A 496 -20.55 -0.29 -4.30
C SER A 496 -20.49 -1.73 -4.76
N ARG A 497 -21.44 -2.55 -4.31
CA ARG A 497 -21.57 -3.95 -4.74
C ARG A 497 -21.67 -4.07 -6.26
N SER A 498 -22.44 -3.19 -6.90
CA SER A 498 -22.60 -3.21 -8.35
C SER A 498 -21.28 -2.98 -9.11
N TRP A 499 -20.39 -2.12 -8.59
CA TRP A 499 -19.08 -1.89 -9.18
C TRP A 499 -18.19 -3.11 -9.00
N VAL A 500 -18.16 -3.69 -7.80
CA VAL A 500 -17.39 -4.91 -7.50
C VAL A 500 -17.85 -6.09 -8.37
N GLU A 501 -19.15 -6.23 -8.63
CA GLU A 501 -19.73 -7.24 -9.53
C GLU A 501 -19.35 -7.06 -11.00
N ARG A 502 -19.11 -5.83 -11.44
CA ARG A 502 -18.67 -5.56 -12.82
C ARG A 502 -17.17 -5.68 -12.99
N MET A 503 -16.40 -5.28 -11.98
CA MET A 503 -14.95 -5.14 -12.09
C MET A 503 -14.18 -6.39 -11.63
N TRP A 504 -14.70 -7.12 -10.64
CA TRP A 504 -14.03 -8.30 -10.11
C TRP A 504 -14.81 -9.56 -10.48
N ALA A 505 -14.14 -10.45 -11.21
CA ALA A 505 -14.72 -11.71 -11.65
C ALA A 505 -15.23 -12.54 -10.45
N ALA A 506 -16.31 -13.28 -10.65
CA ALA A 506 -16.83 -14.18 -9.63
C ALA A 506 -15.75 -15.21 -9.23
N GLY A 507 -15.52 -15.36 -7.93
CA GLY A 507 -14.46 -16.24 -7.41
C GLY A 507 -13.04 -15.68 -7.56
N SER A 508 -12.87 -14.45 -8.09
CA SER A 508 -11.59 -13.75 -7.98
C SER A 508 -11.23 -13.53 -6.52
N ARG A 509 -9.97 -13.25 -6.28
CA ARG A 509 -9.46 -13.12 -4.93
C ARG A 509 -9.95 -11.84 -4.26
N GLU A 510 -9.98 -10.73 -5.00
CA GLU A 510 -10.57 -9.45 -4.61
C GLU A 510 -12.05 -9.63 -4.29
N ARG A 511 -12.75 -10.45 -5.09
CA ARG A 511 -14.15 -10.77 -4.87
C ARG A 511 -14.36 -11.53 -3.56
N ARG A 512 -13.54 -12.55 -3.29
CA ARG A 512 -13.58 -13.28 -2.01
C ARG A 512 -13.29 -12.37 -0.82
N MET A 513 -12.28 -11.50 -0.91
CA MET A 513 -11.95 -10.53 0.13
C MET A 513 -13.11 -9.58 0.42
N PHE A 514 -13.74 -9.06 -0.63
CA PHE A 514 -14.92 -8.21 -0.50
C PHE A 514 -16.05 -8.95 0.23
N ASP A 515 -16.36 -10.16 -0.20
CA ASP A 515 -17.44 -10.93 0.36
C ASP A 515 -17.14 -11.36 1.83
N GLU A 516 -15.89 -11.61 2.20
CA GLU A 516 -15.49 -12.08 3.54
C GLU A 516 -15.18 -10.99 4.57
N ALA A 517 -14.65 -9.83 4.14
CA ALA A 517 -14.06 -8.85 5.06
C ALA A 517 -14.64 -7.43 4.95
N ALA A 518 -15.44 -7.12 3.92
CA ALA A 518 -16.07 -5.80 3.80
C ALA A 518 -17.31 -5.71 4.70
N PHE A 519 -17.42 -4.66 5.50
CA PHE A 519 -18.60 -4.47 6.36
C PHE A 519 -19.62 -3.51 5.73
N PRO A 520 -20.92 -3.82 5.79
CA PRO A 520 -21.95 -3.04 5.13
C PRO A 520 -22.28 -1.74 5.87
N LEU A 521 -22.26 -0.60 5.16
CA LEU A 521 -22.91 0.63 5.62
C LEU A 521 -24.41 0.59 5.31
N ASN A 522 -24.75 -0.02 4.18
CA ASN A 522 -26.12 -0.31 3.76
C ASN A 522 -26.13 -1.52 2.80
N GLU A 523 -27.26 -1.76 2.13
CA GLU A 523 -27.42 -2.91 1.22
C GLU A 523 -26.47 -2.88 0.00
N GLN A 524 -26.03 -1.70 -0.43
CA GLN A 524 -25.29 -1.48 -1.68
C GLN A 524 -23.86 -1.00 -1.46
N VAL A 525 -23.58 -0.29 -0.37
CA VAL A 525 -22.27 0.31 -0.09
C VAL A 525 -21.65 -0.37 1.11
N LEU A 526 -20.42 -0.85 0.90
CA LEU A 526 -19.62 -1.51 1.92
C LEU A 526 -18.31 -0.75 2.12
N VAL A 527 -17.83 -0.76 3.35
CA VAL A 527 -16.47 -0.34 3.67
C VAL A 527 -15.54 -1.48 3.32
N MET A 528 -14.62 -1.19 2.41
CA MET A 528 -13.54 -2.10 2.05
C MET A 528 -12.58 -2.22 3.23
N PRO A 529 -11.94 -3.39 3.42
CA PRO A 529 -10.77 -3.45 4.29
C PRO A 529 -9.80 -2.33 3.91
N PRO A 530 -9.14 -1.70 4.89
CA PRO A 530 -8.24 -0.60 4.61
C PRO A 530 -7.24 -1.06 3.59
N THR A 531 -6.95 -0.14 2.69
CA THR A 531 -6.04 -0.40 1.61
C THR A 531 -4.69 -0.74 2.26
N ASP A 532 -4.18 0.11 3.14
CA ASP A 532 -3.06 -0.18 4.04
C ASP A 532 -3.35 -1.38 4.98
N LEU A 533 -2.73 -2.54 4.72
CA LEU A 533 -2.91 -3.76 5.51
C LEU A 533 -2.27 -3.70 6.91
N THR A 534 -1.43 -2.69 7.20
CA THR A 534 -0.93 -2.43 8.57
C THR A 534 -2.07 -2.02 9.50
N ARG A 535 -3.06 -1.32 8.94
CA ARG A 535 -4.28 -0.86 9.60
C ARG A 535 -5.40 -1.89 9.54
N TRP A 536 -5.19 -3.01 8.84
CA TRP A 536 -6.20 -4.06 8.78
C TRP A 536 -6.31 -4.75 10.14
N THR A 537 -7.51 -4.67 10.70
CA THR A 537 -7.87 -5.19 12.02
C THR A 537 -8.79 -6.39 11.86
N PRO A 538 -8.26 -7.62 11.80
CA PRO A 538 -9.08 -8.81 11.61
C PRO A 538 -9.99 -9.03 12.83
N LEU A 539 -11.29 -8.89 12.62
CA LEU A 539 -12.31 -9.13 13.64
C LEU A 539 -12.59 -10.63 13.76
N THR A 540 -12.53 -11.15 14.98
CA THR A 540 -12.83 -12.55 15.29
C THR A 540 -14.21 -12.67 15.91
N HIS A 541 -14.95 -13.72 15.54
CA HIS A 541 -16.28 -13.95 16.10
C HIS A 541 -16.23 -14.59 17.51
N SER A 542 -17.08 -14.12 18.42
CA SER A 542 -17.51 -14.86 19.62
C SER A 542 -19.00 -14.66 19.86
N CYS A 543 -19.69 -15.68 20.37
CA CYS A 543 -21.09 -15.59 20.82
C CYS A 543 -21.23 -14.83 22.16
N ASP A 544 -20.16 -14.76 22.95
CA ASP A 544 -20.03 -13.86 24.09
C ASP A 544 -18.76 -13.02 23.90
N PRO A 545 -18.83 -11.92 23.11
CA PRO A 545 -17.66 -11.15 22.74
C PRO A 545 -17.16 -10.29 23.90
N ASN A 546 -15.85 -10.06 23.92
CA ASN A 546 -15.23 -9.12 24.85
C ASN A 546 -15.28 -7.65 24.35
N THR A 547 -15.75 -7.42 23.12
CA THR A 547 -16.01 -6.08 22.58
C THR A 547 -17.41 -5.90 22.02
N GLN A 548 -17.81 -4.64 21.84
CA GLN A 548 -19.09 -4.24 21.26
C GLN A 548 -18.95 -2.90 20.53
N LEU A 549 -19.90 -2.58 19.64
CA LEU A 549 -19.87 -1.33 18.88
C LEU A 549 -20.34 -0.14 19.72
N ARG A 550 -19.84 1.05 19.42
CA ARG A 550 -20.40 2.33 19.86
C ARG A 550 -20.22 3.33 18.72
N GLY A 551 -21.27 3.60 17.96
CA GLY A 551 -21.10 4.25 16.64
C GLY A 551 -20.31 3.34 15.71
N LEU A 552 -19.25 3.87 15.08
CA LEU A 552 -18.29 3.09 14.30
C LEU A 552 -17.18 2.48 15.16
N ASP A 553 -16.97 2.97 16.38
CA ASP A 553 -15.90 2.52 17.27
C ASP A 553 -16.16 1.14 17.86
N LEU A 554 -15.07 0.42 18.17
CA LEU A 554 -15.10 -0.81 18.93
C LEU A 554 -14.63 -0.54 20.37
N VAL A 555 -15.47 -0.88 21.35
CA VAL A 555 -15.19 -0.67 22.77
C VAL A 555 -15.22 -1.98 23.55
N ALA A 556 -14.47 -2.05 24.65
CA ALA A 556 -14.45 -3.20 25.54
C ALA A 556 -15.81 -3.37 26.24
N ARG A 557 -16.40 -4.56 26.16
CA ARG A 557 -17.66 -4.90 26.84
C ARG A 557 -17.44 -5.37 28.28
N ARG A 558 -16.28 -5.97 28.53
CA ARG A 558 -15.78 -6.40 29.84
C ARG A 558 -14.28 -6.08 29.95
N ASP A 559 -13.69 -6.28 31.11
CA ASP A 559 -12.23 -6.23 31.23
C ASP A 559 -11.59 -7.30 30.33
N ILE A 560 -10.55 -6.89 29.61
CA ILE A 560 -9.79 -7.71 28.66
C ILE A 560 -8.35 -7.79 29.17
N GLY A 561 -7.89 -9.01 29.47
CA GLY A 561 -6.51 -9.26 29.86
C GLY A 561 -5.52 -9.16 28.70
N LYS A 562 -4.24 -8.93 29.03
CA LYS A 562 -3.14 -9.02 28.05
C LYS A 562 -3.11 -10.41 27.41
N GLY A 563 -3.01 -10.46 26.08
CA GLY A 563 -2.99 -11.68 25.28
C GLY A 563 -4.37 -12.22 24.90
N GLU A 564 -5.47 -11.68 25.45
CA GLU A 564 -6.81 -12.09 25.02
C GLU A 564 -7.09 -11.66 23.58
N VAL A 565 -7.71 -12.55 22.81
CA VAL A 565 -8.18 -12.28 21.46
C VAL A 565 -9.37 -11.32 21.50
N ILE A 566 -9.31 -10.25 20.72
CA ILE A 566 -10.41 -9.31 20.54
C ILE A 566 -11.49 -9.96 19.68
N THR A 567 -12.70 -10.04 20.23
CA THR A 567 -13.83 -10.72 19.63
C THR A 567 -15.07 -9.84 19.57
N VAL A 568 -15.87 -10.00 18.51
CA VAL A 568 -17.14 -9.30 18.26
C VAL A 568 -18.22 -10.30 17.83
N ASP A 569 -19.48 -9.98 18.09
CA ASP A 569 -20.59 -10.79 17.56
C ASP A 569 -20.95 -10.33 16.15
N PHE A 570 -20.85 -11.23 15.17
CA PHE A 570 -21.11 -10.88 13.77
C PHE A 570 -22.58 -10.55 13.51
N ALA A 571 -23.49 -10.98 14.39
CA ALA A 571 -24.90 -10.59 14.32
C ALA A 571 -25.11 -9.09 14.56
N THR A 572 -24.22 -8.40 15.27
CA THR A 572 -24.33 -6.95 15.54
C THR A 572 -23.70 -6.08 14.46
N LEU A 573 -22.79 -6.65 13.65
CA LEU A 573 -22.05 -5.94 12.60
C LEU A 573 -22.58 -6.22 11.19
N TYR A 574 -22.66 -7.50 10.80
CA TYR A 574 -23.02 -7.93 9.43
C TYR A 574 -24.51 -8.26 9.27
N GLY A 575 -25.10 -8.90 10.29
CA GLY A 575 -26.49 -9.36 10.30
C GLY A 575 -26.91 -10.05 8.98
N PRO A 576 -27.90 -9.54 8.23
CA PRO A 576 -28.42 -10.17 7.02
C PRO A 576 -27.41 -10.25 5.86
N LYS A 577 -26.23 -9.64 6.00
CA LYS A 577 -25.15 -9.68 5.01
C LYS A 577 -23.95 -10.51 5.46
N LEU A 578 -24.11 -11.35 6.48
CA LEU A 578 -23.12 -12.38 6.75
C LEU A 578 -22.97 -13.28 5.51
N SER A 579 -21.77 -13.34 4.95
CA SER A 579 -21.49 -13.90 3.62
C SER A 579 -21.83 -15.39 3.52
N ALA A 580 -21.54 -16.16 4.57
CA ALA A 580 -21.91 -17.57 4.66
C ALA A 580 -22.09 -18.01 6.12
N PRO A 581 -23.07 -18.89 6.41
CA PRO A 581 -23.18 -19.49 7.73
C PRO A 581 -21.97 -20.37 8.04
N PHE A 582 -21.60 -20.47 9.32
CA PHE A 582 -20.43 -21.24 9.74
C PHE A 582 -20.61 -21.90 11.10
N ASP A 583 -19.95 -23.03 11.29
CA ASP A 583 -19.91 -23.73 12.58
C ASP A 583 -18.97 -22.97 13.53
N CYS A 584 -19.47 -22.71 14.73
CA CYS A 584 -18.83 -21.89 15.75
C CYS A 584 -18.30 -22.74 16.88
N ALA A 585 -16.99 -22.61 17.14
CA ALA A 585 -16.29 -23.23 18.26
C ALA A 585 -15.59 -22.16 19.11
N CYS A 586 -16.27 -21.04 19.37
CA CYS A 586 -15.68 -19.89 20.09
C CYS A 586 -15.39 -20.14 21.58
N GLY A 587 -15.87 -21.25 22.15
CA GLY A 587 -15.64 -21.63 23.54
C GLY A 587 -16.49 -20.90 24.59
N ALA A 588 -17.35 -19.95 24.17
CA ALA A 588 -18.30 -19.30 25.08
C ALA A 588 -19.31 -20.32 25.65
N ALA A 589 -19.72 -20.15 26.91
CA ALA A 589 -20.76 -21.00 27.53
C ALA A 589 -22.10 -20.90 26.78
N THR A 590 -22.37 -19.75 26.17
CA THR A 590 -23.54 -19.45 25.33
C THR A 590 -23.26 -19.62 23.83
N CYS A 591 -22.26 -20.44 23.46
CA CYS A 591 -21.93 -20.69 22.06
C CYS A 591 -23.15 -21.25 21.31
N ARG A 592 -23.49 -20.62 20.17
CA ARG A 592 -24.61 -21.02 19.32
C ARG A 592 -24.35 -22.28 18.51
N GLY A 593 -23.10 -22.73 18.43
CA GLY A 593 -22.68 -23.87 17.60
C GLY A 593 -22.70 -23.60 16.09
N ARG A 594 -23.65 -22.80 15.59
CA ARG A 594 -23.71 -22.34 14.20
C ARG A 594 -24.16 -20.88 14.16
N VAL A 595 -23.43 -20.06 13.40
CA VAL A 595 -23.71 -18.63 13.22
C VAL A 595 -24.29 -18.41 11.84
N THR A 596 -25.38 -17.64 11.76
CA THR A 596 -26.13 -17.42 10.51
C THR A 596 -26.44 -15.95 10.27
N ALA A 597 -26.85 -15.63 9.04
CA ALA A 597 -27.27 -14.29 8.65
C ALA A 597 -28.60 -13.85 9.33
N ASP A 598 -29.34 -14.77 9.94
CA ASP A 598 -30.60 -14.49 10.63
C ASP A 598 -30.41 -14.25 12.14
N ASP A 599 -29.21 -14.47 12.67
CA ASP A 599 -28.97 -14.36 14.12
C ASP A 599 -29.25 -12.96 14.66
N TYR A 600 -29.16 -11.94 13.80
CA TYR A 600 -29.51 -10.55 14.13
C TYR A 600 -31.00 -10.35 14.43
N THR A 601 -31.88 -11.35 14.24
CA THR A 601 -33.31 -11.27 14.58
C THR A 601 -33.63 -11.93 15.92
N LEU A 602 -32.66 -12.58 16.56
CA LEU A 602 -32.90 -13.32 17.80
C LEU A 602 -33.13 -12.36 19.00
N PRO A 603 -33.93 -12.75 20.01
CA PRO A 603 -34.24 -11.89 21.15
C PRO A 603 -33.02 -11.42 21.96
N TYR A 604 -32.00 -12.27 22.06
CA TYR A 604 -30.79 -11.98 22.85
C TYR A 604 -30.06 -10.71 22.40
N ILE A 605 -30.23 -10.29 21.14
CA ILE A 605 -29.62 -9.06 20.63
C ILE A 605 -30.09 -7.84 21.43
N ASP A 606 -31.39 -7.76 21.73
CA ASP A 606 -31.94 -6.65 22.51
C ASP A 606 -31.56 -6.79 23.99
N GLU A 607 -31.57 -8.01 24.51
CA GLU A 607 -31.22 -8.31 25.91
C GLU A 607 -29.74 -8.02 26.22
N GLN A 608 -28.85 -8.28 25.27
CA GLN A 608 -27.40 -8.27 25.47
C GLN A 608 -26.71 -7.00 24.97
N TYR A 609 -27.20 -6.39 23.88
CA TYR A 609 -26.55 -5.26 23.22
C TYR A 609 -27.44 -4.01 23.22
N GLY A 610 -28.71 -4.14 22.85
CA GLY A 610 -29.56 -2.98 22.54
C GLY A 610 -29.12 -2.24 21.27
N GLU A 611 -29.98 -1.35 20.75
CA GLU A 611 -29.76 -0.72 19.44
C GLU A 611 -28.46 0.10 19.34
N GLN A 612 -28.01 0.71 20.44
CA GLN A 612 -26.80 1.55 20.48
C GLN A 612 -25.48 0.79 20.25
N HIS A 613 -25.50 -0.54 20.32
CA HIS A 613 -24.35 -1.42 20.14
C HIS A 613 -24.44 -2.26 18.86
N LEU A 614 -25.36 -1.89 17.95
CA LEU A 614 -25.49 -2.46 16.62
C LEU A 614 -24.90 -1.50 15.57
N SER A 615 -24.44 -2.05 14.44
CA SER A 615 -24.17 -1.21 13.28
C SER A 615 -25.47 -0.54 12.81
N ALA A 616 -25.38 0.67 12.25
CA ALA A 616 -26.56 1.39 11.76
C ALA A 616 -27.36 0.55 10.74
N PHE A 617 -26.65 -0.24 9.92
CA PHE A 617 -27.23 -1.19 8.99
C PHE A 617 -28.05 -2.28 9.69
N VAL A 618 -27.47 -2.94 10.70
CA VAL A 618 -28.14 -4.02 11.44
C VAL A 618 -29.33 -3.49 12.24
N ALA A 619 -29.17 -2.35 12.93
CA ALA A 619 -30.27 -1.72 13.67
C ALA A 619 -31.47 -1.44 12.75
N GLU A 620 -31.21 -0.91 11.56
CA GLU A 620 -32.26 -0.65 10.56
C GLU A 620 -32.89 -1.94 10.03
N ALA A 621 -32.07 -2.95 9.69
CA ALA A 621 -32.59 -4.24 9.25
C ALA A 621 -33.47 -4.91 10.31
N ARG A 622 -33.11 -4.78 11.60
CA ARG A 622 -33.85 -5.33 12.72
C ARG A 622 -35.17 -4.59 12.95
N ARG A 623 -35.19 -3.26 12.87
CA ARG A 623 -36.45 -2.47 12.90
C ARG A 623 -37.42 -2.90 11.80
N ARG A 624 -36.92 -3.08 10.58
CA ARG A 624 -37.75 -3.58 9.44
C ARG A 624 -38.29 -4.98 9.70
N PHE A 625 -37.48 -5.88 10.26
CA PHE A 625 -37.91 -7.21 10.62
C PHE A 625 -39.05 -7.18 11.65
N HIS A 626 -38.92 -6.42 12.74
CA HIS A 626 -39.97 -6.30 13.76
C HIS A 626 -41.25 -5.65 13.20
N GLN A 627 -41.13 -4.62 12.36
CA GLN A 627 -42.28 -4.00 11.70
C GLN A 627 -43.01 -5.00 10.78
N GLY A 628 -42.26 -5.80 10.02
CA GLY A 628 -42.79 -6.85 9.16
C GLY A 628 -43.48 -7.96 9.96
N ALA A 629 -42.88 -8.41 11.07
CA ALA A 629 -43.47 -9.40 11.96
C ALA A 629 -44.79 -8.91 12.59
N LEU A 630 -44.82 -7.65 13.06
CA LEU A 630 -46.03 -7.03 13.60
C LEU A 630 -47.14 -6.88 12.55
N ALA A 631 -46.78 -6.55 11.30
CA ALA A 631 -47.73 -6.48 10.19
C ALA A 631 -48.31 -7.87 9.85
N ALA A 632 -47.47 -8.90 9.83
CA ALA A 632 -47.87 -10.29 9.60
C ALA A 632 -48.78 -10.82 10.72
N GLU A 633 -48.48 -10.48 11.98
CA GLU A 633 -49.30 -10.88 13.13
C GLU A 633 -50.65 -10.15 13.15
N LYS A 634 -50.69 -8.85 12.84
CA LYS A 634 -51.95 -8.10 12.63
C LYS A 634 -52.78 -8.70 11.49
N HIS A 635 -52.14 -9.14 10.41
CA HIS A 635 -52.81 -9.83 9.31
C HIS A 635 -53.37 -11.19 9.77
N ARG A 636 -52.59 -11.98 10.52
CA ARG A 636 -53.04 -13.27 11.07
C ARG A 636 -54.23 -13.12 12.01
N LEU A 637 -54.20 -12.15 12.92
CA LEU A 637 -55.29 -11.83 13.84
C LEU A 637 -56.55 -11.34 13.10
N ARG A 638 -56.41 -10.58 12.01
CA ARG A 638 -57.55 -10.22 11.14
C ARG A 638 -58.16 -11.44 10.44
N VAL A 639 -57.34 -12.34 9.91
CA VAL A 639 -57.83 -13.56 9.23
C VAL A 639 -58.52 -14.52 10.21
N VAL A 640 -57.99 -14.68 11.42
CA VAL A 640 -58.60 -15.52 12.47
C VAL A 640 -59.86 -14.86 13.06
N GLY A 641 -59.89 -13.53 13.21
CA GLY A 641 -61.06 -12.78 13.67
C GLY A 641 -62.26 -12.84 12.71
N VAL A 642 -62.02 -13.02 11.41
CA VAL A 642 -63.09 -13.23 10.41
C VAL A 642 -63.65 -14.65 10.44
N ALA A 643 -62.87 -15.65 10.90
CA ALA A 643 -63.33 -17.03 11.04
C ALA A 643 -64.12 -17.31 12.33
N GLY A 644 -64.01 -16.47 13.36
CA GLY A 644 -64.71 -16.63 14.65
C GLY A 644 -66.03 -15.87 14.78
N GLY A 645 -66.43 -15.09 13.78
CA GLY A 645 -67.51 -14.10 13.88
C GLY A 645 -68.90 -14.52 13.36
N GLY A 646 -69.13 -15.79 13.05
CA GLY A 646 -70.38 -16.20 12.41
C GLY A 646 -70.94 -17.53 12.89
N VAL A 647 -71.54 -17.58 14.08
CA VAL A 647 -72.85 -18.21 14.37
C VAL A 647 -73.36 -17.68 15.72
N SER A 648 -74.28 -16.70 15.70
CA SER A 648 -75.28 -16.45 16.76
C SER A 648 -76.15 -15.25 16.37
N ARG A 649 -77.13 -15.48 15.50
CA ARG A 649 -78.56 -15.14 15.68
C ARG A 649 -79.34 -15.46 14.42
#